data_AF-A0A8K0RTL7-F1
#
_entry.id   AF-A0A8K0RTL7-F1
#
_cell.length_a   1.000
_cell.length_b   1.000
_cell.length_c   1.000
_cell.angle_alpha   90.00
_cell.angle_beta   90.00
_cell.angle_gamma   90.00
#
_symmetry.space_group_name_H-M   'P 1'
#
loop_
_entity.id
_entity.type
_entity.pdbx_description
1 polymer ?
#
loop_
_entity_poly.entity_id
_entity_poly.type
_entity_poly.pdbx_seq_one_letter_code
_entity_poly.pdbx_strand_id
1 'polypeptide(L)'
;MGCCWGNRKKQVVGLADQKWEYINLCDFKSRGCGTVLAYIYLWLMLLVSVAVYVVDSFTAVNLLVFDRWSSKIDPAISFDVTKWIFSICIILSFINLAYEGIRAFRVIRRGNVAESYLDSLAVRWESVRLGSQGWKRFLVFAELTKSKEGAQYIALFTYFNFQAWIRVIVCSGPRQVLNAFTLKSVYEAKLTPTADNVGESIAGFFENIKILAEEDYQQALVLSGMCFTCVIWIFSALFLLAAVLFWLLFLVHWIPAADGGLSGYCERKVTKALMKIVTKTVNKALAREETNRMKAEVKAAKKNGEKFNPERMATLPTLPNVGLVSKMDQPPMLNRNDTMMTLPAYTSRPGTPGGMENGPPAPEPPVPSRRGTTASVASYASRVTAKSGGGYGRIASPVPEVPPLSYEQHLQSRSATDPHGNHGHYPGNQTMMNPMSSLPGRYTESPAPMHSNTGSFFAPPPRAPSTRPMDTYSQNVNTYAPTEVSYSGPREYQAFNPPGRTNTASSVNSYQSRAPMQRPFPIPVRSATGPMPSREPPPRSLTGSIPPRAATARPERAPPYNYDVESQPGRNRCENMLKDNMFKFWILTTFLINSVRCSQYAFQSHLLQSYGFFVNSNMPSATSEWHEGELAMHQQLKIPKRGNPTFPGLAAHYGMRVMQSSLVALGTLDNEGRPWTTVWGGERAFARPVAEGVLAFNSSVDTRHDPVFRALWDGIDEEGIIQGVINRPNGGEGKGMAGLSIDLDTRDRVKLGGTMLAGATVDEGKTVQMAMGVTESLGNCPKYLNKKDIIPNTMTPELVSDKLPLSQEALDLIAAADMFFLSSTNGVTMDTNHRGGSPGFMRVIKNEDDELELIYPEFSGNRLYQTLGNFKVNPLVGLVIPDYNTADVLYLTGSASVLVGEEASTYLARTKLAVKITITAAKFVKSGLPFRGSRGEYSPYNPPVRHLLSEHDAHIGVASSKAVTASLTKREILTPSIDRFTFELSSTQPIAQWHAGQYITLDFEPELSNGYSHMADDDPQSLNDDYVRTFTVSSSPDNIKEVQITARKHGPVTTYLRNHKLRVPLEVEVLGFGGEEGFRIPLEPQGHRSIFIAAGVGITPVLAQAPAILQHQVPFTLLWTLRYEDLPLASDTFFRNPGLASLTTLFVTGQPDKGELVDEAERAGARVVKRRISADDIESFKGQNARFFLCTAPALLSALEGWLYGEKVVWEDFGY
;
A
#
# COMPACT_ATOMS: atom_id res chain seq x y z
N MET A 1 33.30 4.15 -18.90
CA MET A 1 32.06 3.54 -19.43
C MET A 1 32.37 2.07 -19.69
N GLY A 2 31.70 1.12 -19.02
CA GLY A 2 31.89 -0.31 -19.28
C GLY A 2 31.16 -0.76 -20.53
N CYS A 3 31.75 -1.69 -21.30
CA CYS A 3 31.15 -2.22 -22.53
C CYS A 3 29.91 -3.09 -22.26
N CYS A 4 29.11 -3.30 -23.31
CA CYS A 4 27.78 -3.90 -23.23
C CYS A 4 27.77 -5.43 -22.98
N TRP A 5 28.04 -5.89 -21.76
CA TRP A 5 27.65 -7.23 -21.30
C TRP A 5 27.30 -7.27 -19.80
N GLY A 6 26.48 -8.24 -19.41
CA GLY A 6 26.61 -8.87 -18.08
C GLY A 6 25.98 -8.22 -16.85
N ASN A 7 25.19 -7.13 -16.95
CA ASN A 7 24.50 -6.58 -15.76
C ASN A 7 22.97 -6.74 -15.84
N ARG A 8 22.42 -7.69 -15.07
CA ARG A 8 20.99 -7.69 -14.70
C ARG A 8 20.74 -6.46 -13.80
N LYS A 9 20.33 -5.33 -14.39
CA LYS A 9 19.75 -4.21 -13.62
C LYS A 9 18.74 -4.82 -12.64
N LYS A 10 18.94 -4.65 -11.32
CA LYS A 10 17.87 -4.88 -10.34
C LYS A 10 16.66 -4.09 -10.83
N GLN A 11 15.51 -4.73 -10.88
CA GLN A 11 14.27 -4.11 -11.29
C GLN A 11 13.98 -2.99 -10.30
N VAL A 12 14.24 -1.74 -10.71
CA VAL A 12 13.82 -0.56 -9.96
C VAL A 12 12.32 -0.71 -9.76
N VAL A 13 11.87 -0.60 -8.50
CA VAL A 13 10.45 -0.75 -8.16
C VAL A 13 9.72 0.45 -8.79
N GLY A 14 9.25 0.25 -10.00
CA GLY A 14 8.51 1.26 -10.74
C GLY A 14 7.20 1.51 -10.03
N LEU A 15 7.04 2.70 -9.44
CA LEU A 15 5.73 3.19 -9.03
C LEU A 15 4.80 3.06 -10.23
N ALA A 16 3.58 2.54 -10.00
CA ALA A 16 2.61 2.27 -11.07
C ALA A 16 2.40 3.52 -11.97
N ASP A 17 2.35 4.68 -11.32
CA ASP A 17 2.31 6.05 -11.85
C ASP A 17 3.31 6.37 -12.98
N GLN A 18 4.40 5.60 -13.12
CA GLN A 18 5.43 5.80 -14.16
C GLN A 18 5.12 5.10 -15.48
N LYS A 19 4.08 4.25 -15.53
CA LYS A 19 3.67 3.55 -16.75
C LYS A 19 2.67 4.35 -17.59
N TRP A 20 2.68 4.14 -18.90
CA TRP A 20 1.68 4.67 -19.84
C TRP A 20 0.22 4.33 -19.51
N GLU A 21 -0.02 3.30 -18.71
CA GLU A 21 -1.36 2.83 -18.29
C GLU A 21 -2.01 3.75 -17.25
N TYR A 22 -1.22 4.46 -16.45
CA TYR A 22 -1.68 5.26 -15.29
C TYR A 22 -1.70 6.77 -15.58
N ILE A 23 -1.32 7.18 -16.80
CA ILE A 23 -1.24 8.59 -17.22
C ILE A 23 -2.38 8.88 -18.20
N ASN A 24 -3.33 9.73 -17.80
CA ASN A 24 -4.42 10.15 -18.67
C ASN A 24 -3.92 11.04 -19.83
N LEU A 25 -3.69 10.42 -20.98
CA LEU A 25 -3.20 11.06 -22.20
C LEU A 25 -4.12 12.17 -22.75
N CYS A 26 -5.36 12.31 -22.25
CA CYS A 26 -6.30 13.35 -22.69
C CYS A 26 -6.11 14.72 -22.02
N ASP A 27 -5.38 14.79 -20.90
CA ASP A 27 -5.13 16.05 -20.18
C ASP A 27 -3.98 16.88 -20.78
N PHE A 28 -3.07 16.22 -21.50
CA PHE A 28 -1.97 16.84 -22.23
C PHE A 28 -2.48 17.49 -23.52
N LYS A 29 -2.36 18.82 -23.62
CA LYS A 29 -2.83 19.62 -24.76
C LYS A 29 -1.77 20.65 -25.15
N SER A 30 -1.51 20.76 -26.45
CA SER A 30 -0.63 21.80 -27.00
C SER A 30 -1.16 23.21 -26.68
N ARG A 31 -0.24 24.16 -26.52
CA ARG A 31 -0.54 25.56 -26.18
C ARG A 31 0.15 26.57 -27.12
N GLY A 32 0.75 26.12 -28.21
CA GLY A 32 1.42 26.96 -29.19
C GLY A 32 1.87 26.19 -30.44
N CYS A 33 2.17 26.92 -31.51
CA CYS A 33 2.49 26.35 -32.82
C CYS A 33 3.75 25.47 -32.82
N GLY A 34 4.77 25.83 -32.05
CA GLY A 34 6.07 25.13 -32.04
C GLY A 34 6.00 23.62 -31.75
N THR A 35 5.05 23.15 -30.93
CA THR A 35 4.85 21.70 -30.71
C THR A 35 4.26 20.97 -31.93
N VAL A 36 3.50 21.67 -32.78
CA VAL A 36 2.98 21.10 -34.03
C VAL A 36 4.10 21.04 -35.07
N LEU A 37 4.88 22.13 -35.21
CA LEU A 37 6.04 22.18 -36.09
C LEU A 37 7.08 21.10 -35.74
N ALA A 38 7.38 20.90 -34.45
CA ALA A 38 8.30 19.85 -34.00
C ALA A 38 7.82 18.42 -34.33
N TYR A 39 6.50 18.19 -34.35
CA TYR A 39 5.92 16.90 -34.74
C TYR A 39 5.94 16.69 -36.25
N ILE A 40 5.64 17.73 -37.05
CA ILE A 40 5.81 17.71 -38.51
C ILE A 40 7.28 17.45 -38.87
N TYR A 41 8.21 18.09 -38.19
CA TYR A 41 9.66 17.87 -38.35
C TYR A 41 10.06 16.43 -37.99
N LEU A 42 9.49 15.82 -36.96
CA LEU A 42 9.72 14.41 -36.62
C LEU A 42 9.34 13.49 -37.78
N TRP A 43 8.17 13.70 -38.39
CA TRP A 43 7.72 12.93 -39.57
C TRP A 43 8.55 13.21 -40.82
N LEU A 44 8.96 14.46 -41.06
CA LEU A 44 9.87 14.83 -42.16
C LEU A 44 11.22 14.09 -42.03
N MET A 45 11.83 14.15 -40.85
CA MET A 45 13.12 13.50 -40.58
C MET A 45 13.01 11.97 -40.57
N LEU A 46 11.85 11.40 -40.26
CA LEU A 46 11.58 9.97 -40.43
C LEU A 46 11.58 9.58 -41.93
N LEU A 47 10.86 10.32 -42.77
CA LEU A 47 10.80 10.08 -44.22
C LEU A 47 12.19 10.21 -44.86
N VAL A 48 12.95 11.26 -44.51
CA VAL A 48 14.35 11.43 -44.96
C VAL A 48 15.22 10.26 -44.49
N SER A 49 15.09 9.82 -43.23
CA SER A 49 15.85 8.68 -42.73
C SER A 49 15.52 7.37 -43.46
N VAL A 50 14.25 7.14 -43.83
CA VAL A 50 13.85 5.95 -44.61
C VAL A 50 14.41 6.04 -46.02
N ALA A 51 14.32 7.19 -46.68
CA ALA A 51 14.88 7.41 -48.02
C ALA A 51 16.40 7.14 -48.06
N VAL A 52 17.15 7.62 -47.06
CA VAL A 52 18.60 7.33 -46.95
C VAL A 52 18.88 5.83 -46.80
N TYR A 53 18.11 5.09 -46.00
CA TYR A 53 18.30 3.63 -45.90
C TYR A 53 17.94 2.89 -47.20
N VAL A 54 16.96 3.36 -47.98
CA VAL A 54 16.62 2.80 -49.30
C VAL A 54 17.75 3.05 -50.31
N VAL A 55 18.35 4.24 -50.31
CA VAL A 55 19.52 4.57 -51.15
C VAL A 55 20.75 3.76 -50.72
N ASP A 56 21.02 3.64 -49.42
CA ASP A 56 22.10 2.79 -48.89
C ASP A 56 21.90 1.31 -49.32
N SER A 57 20.67 0.78 -49.30
CA SER A 57 20.37 -0.56 -49.81
C SER A 57 20.63 -0.70 -51.32
N PHE A 58 20.20 0.27 -52.13
CA PHE A 58 20.43 0.25 -53.57
C PHE A 58 21.93 0.29 -53.92
N THR A 59 22.71 1.14 -53.25
CA THR A 59 24.16 1.21 -53.41
C THR A 59 24.84 -0.10 -52.99
N ALA A 60 24.45 -0.70 -51.86
CA ALA A 60 25.00 -1.99 -51.43
C ALA A 60 24.73 -3.12 -52.44
N VAL A 61 23.52 -3.18 -53.04
CA VAL A 61 23.19 -4.17 -54.07
C VAL A 61 24.04 -3.95 -55.33
N ASN A 62 24.21 -2.70 -55.79
CA ASN A 62 25.03 -2.40 -56.97
C ASN A 62 26.52 -2.75 -56.79
N LEU A 63 27.06 -2.55 -55.58
CA LEU A 63 28.46 -2.86 -55.25
C LEU A 63 28.72 -4.35 -54.99
N LEU A 64 27.72 -5.12 -54.57
CA LEU A 64 27.87 -6.55 -54.22
C LEU A 64 27.39 -7.53 -55.30
N VAL A 65 26.43 -7.13 -56.16
CA VAL A 65 25.79 -8.03 -57.14
C VAL A 65 26.16 -7.68 -58.58
N PHE A 66 26.39 -6.40 -58.87
CA PHE A 66 26.61 -5.90 -60.23
C PHE A 66 28.02 -5.36 -60.49
N ASP A 67 28.87 -5.29 -59.47
CA ASP A 67 30.25 -4.75 -59.49
C ASP A 67 30.37 -3.40 -60.21
N ARG A 68 29.35 -2.55 -60.03
CA ARG A 68 29.26 -1.22 -60.64
C ARG A 68 29.24 -0.15 -59.57
N TRP A 69 30.19 0.78 -59.67
CA TRP A 69 30.14 2.04 -58.94
C TRP A 69 28.90 2.84 -59.40
N SER A 70 28.20 3.49 -58.47
CA SER A 70 26.90 4.13 -58.74
C SER A 70 26.97 5.47 -59.51
N SER A 71 28.17 5.86 -59.94
CA SER A 71 28.44 7.11 -60.68
C SER A 71 29.61 6.90 -61.65
N LYS A 72 29.64 7.63 -62.76
CA LYS A 72 30.74 7.62 -63.76
C LYS A 72 32.03 8.33 -63.28
N ILE A 73 32.34 8.25 -61.98
CA ILE A 73 33.44 8.96 -61.33
C ILE A 73 34.20 7.93 -60.50
N ASP A 74 35.43 7.62 -60.91
CA ASP A 74 36.26 6.65 -60.20
C ASP A 74 36.59 7.15 -58.78
N PRO A 75 36.56 6.27 -57.76
CA PRO A 75 36.94 6.64 -56.40
C PRO A 75 38.44 6.95 -56.31
N ALA A 76 38.82 7.91 -55.45
CA ALA A 76 40.22 8.32 -55.25
C ALA A 76 41.13 7.23 -54.63
N ILE A 77 40.56 6.08 -54.26
CA ILE A 77 41.21 4.89 -53.69
C ILE A 77 40.64 3.68 -54.45
N SER A 78 41.47 2.65 -54.68
CA SER A 78 41.14 1.50 -55.54
C SER A 78 39.73 0.92 -55.30
N PHE A 79 39.07 0.56 -56.40
CA PHE A 79 37.66 0.14 -56.40
C PHE A 79 37.39 -1.01 -55.43
N ASP A 80 38.25 -2.03 -55.38
CA ASP A 80 38.07 -3.19 -54.49
C ASP A 80 38.05 -2.81 -53.00
N VAL A 81 38.96 -1.94 -52.57
CA VAL A 81 39.03 -1.45 -51.18
C VAL A 81 37.80 -0.62 -50.86
N THR A 82 37.40 0.27 -51.78
CA THR A 82 36.23 1.12 -51.64
C THR A 82 34.93 0.30 -51.58
N LYS A 83 34.75 -0.68 -52.47
CA LYS A 83 33.62 -1.63 -52.53
C LYS A 83 33.39 -2.32 -51.18
N TRP A 84 34.44 -2.88 -50.58
CA TRP A 84 34.33 -3.56 -49.29
C TRP A 84 34.02 -2.61 -48.13
N ILE A 85 34.68 -1.44 -48.05
CA ILE A 85 34.44 -0.49 -46.96
C ILE A 85 33.00 0.03 -46.97
N PHE A 86 32.46 0.41 -48.14
CA PHE A 86 31.06 0.86 -48.24
C PHE A 86 30.08 -0.25 -47.87
N SER A 87 30.27 -1.46 -48.42
CA SER A 87 29.39 -2.61 -48.15
C SER A 87 29.36 -2.98 -46.65
N ILE A 88 30.53 -3.04 -46.01
CA ILE A 88 30.65 -3.32 -44.57
C ILE A 88 30.00 -2.21 -43.73
N CYS A 89 30.21 -0.93 -44.05
CA CYS A 89 29.56 0.18 -43.33
C CYS A 89 28.03 0.11 -43.40
N ILE A 90 27.47 -0.22 -44.56
CA ILE A 90 26.02 -0.33 -44.76
C ILE A 90 25.46 -1.55 -44.00
N ILE A 91 26.12 -2.70 -44.07
CA ILE A 91 25.74 -3.91 -43.31
C ILE A 91 25.77 -3.63 -41.80
N LEU A 92 26.83 -2.98 -41.29
CA LEU A 92 26.93 -2.58 -39.88
C LEU A 92 25.85 -1.56 -39.49
N SER A 93 25.44 -0.67 -40.39
CA SER A 93 24.32 0.26 -40.18
C SER A 93 22.99 -0.49 -39.98
N PHE A 94 22.73 -1.52 -40.79
CA PHE A 94 21.53 -2.37 -40.64
C PHE A 94 21.58 -3.24 -39.37
N ILE A 95 22.73 -3.82 -39.03
CA ILE A 95 22.91 -4.58 -37.78
C ILE A 95 22.68 -3.67 -36.56
N ASN A 96 23.25 -2.46 -36.55
CA ASN A 96 23.05 -1.50 -35.47
C ASN A 96 21.58 -1.04 -35.38
N LEU A 97 20.90 -0.79 -36.52
CA LEU A 97 19.48 -0.46 -36.56
C LEU A 97 18.60 -1.59 -35.99
N ALA A 98 18.91 -2.85 -36.32
CA ALA A 98 18.20 -4.02 -35.78
C ALA A 98 18.44 -4.16 -34.26
N TYR A 99 19.66 -3.95 -33.79
CA TYR A 99 19.99 -3.96 -32.36
C TYR A 99 19.27 -2.86 -31.58
N GLU A 100 19.29 -1.62 -32.09
CA GLU A 100 18.54 -0.50 -31.52
C GLU A 100 17.02 -0.77 -31.53
N GLY A 101 16.48 -1.34 -32.61
CA GLY A 101 15.08 -1.73 -32.73
C GLY A 101 14.66 -2.77 -31.69
N ILE A 102 15.46 -3.83 -31.48
CA ILE A 102 15.24 -4.85 -30.45
C ILE A 102 15.31 -4.22 -29.04
N ARG A 103 16.24 -3.27 -28.80
CA ARG A 103 16.36 -2.56 -27.53
C ARG A 103 15.13 -1.69 -27.25
N ALA A 104 14.74 -0.85 -28.20
CA ALA A 104 13.56 0.02 -28.12
C ALA A 104 12.26 -0.79 -27.92
N PHE A 105 12.08 -1.90 -28.65
CA PHE A 105 10.92 -2.77 -28.50
C PHE A 105 10.82 -3.41 -27.10
N ARG A 106 11.95 -3.80 -26.50
CA ARG A 106 12.00 -4.28 -25.10
C ARG A 106 11.65 -3.17 -24.09
N VAL A 107 12.06 -1.93 -24.34
CA VAL A 107 11.70 -0.76 -23.50
C VAL A 107 10.21 -0.46 -23.59
N ILE A 108 9.66 -0.38 -24.81
CA ILE A 108 8.23 -0.14 -25.06
C ILE A 108 7.37 -1.21 -24.37
N ARG A 109 7.77 -2.50 -24.42
CA ARG A 109 7.09 -3.60 -23.72
C ARG A 109 7.08 -3.49 -22.19
N ARG A 110 7.93 -2.65 -21.56
CA ARG A 110 7.89 -2.39 -20.11
C ARG A 110 6.86 -1.34 -19.71
N GLY A 111 6.40 -0.52 -20.66
CA GLY A 111 5.40 0.54 -20.44
C GLY A 111 5.90 1.77 -19.65
N ASN A 112 7.13 1.77 -19.12
CA ASN A 112 7.70 2.88 -18.35
C ASN A 112 8.02 4.09 -19.24
N VAL A 113 7.43 5.25 -18.93
CA VAL A 113 7.58 6.49 -19.70
C VAL A 113 8.99 7.08 -19.59
N ALA A 114 9.66 6.97 -18.43
CA ALA A 114 11.01 7.50 -18.24
C ALA A 114 12.07 6.70 -19.01
N GLU A 115 11.99 5.36 -18.98
CA GLU A 115 12.81 4.50 -19.86
C GLU A 115 12.49 4.77 -21.34
N SER A 116 11.22 4.93 -21.70
CA SER A 116 10.80 5.23 -23.08
C SER A 116 11.31 6.58 -23.60
N TYR A 117 11.49 7.59 -22.73
CA TYR A 117 12.07 8.88 -23.09
C TYR A 117 13.59 8.81 -23.30
N LEU A 118 14.27 7.94 -22.55
CA LEU A 118 15.73 7.81 -22.63
C LEU A 118 16.22 6.94 -23.79
N ASP A 119 15.36 6.16 -24.47
CA ASP A 119 15.75 5.54 -25.75
C ASP A 119 15.28 6.39 -26.94
N SER A 120 16.24 6.93 -27.69
CA SER A 120 16.00 7.86 -28.80
C SER A 120 15.26 7.26 -30.00
N LEU A 121 15.16 5.93 -30.10
CA LEU A 121 14.32 5.24 -31.08
C LEU A 121 12.93 4.91 -30.50
N ALA A 122 12.83 4.58 -29.21
CA ALA A 122 11.54 4.38 -28.54
C ALA A 122 10.67 5.64 -28.54
N VAL A 123 11.25 6.82 -28.29
CA VAL A 123 10.56 8.12 -28.41
C VAL A 123 9.93 8.31 -29.80
N ARG A 124 10.69 8.00 -30.86
CA ARG A 124 10.21 8.11 -32.25
C ARG A 124 9.08 7.14 -32.51
N TRP A 125 9.25 5.87 -32.15
CA TRP A 125 8.25 4.81 -32.36
C TRP A 125 6.93 5.13 -31.64
N GLU A 126 6.96 5.52 -30.37
CA GLU A 126 5.75 5.84 -29.60
C GLU A 126 5.08 7.15 -30.03
N SER A 127 5.83 8.09 -30.64
CA SER A 127 5.28 9.31 -31.24
C SER A 127 4.62 9.06 -32.61
N VAL A 128 5.16 8.11 -33.39
CA VAL A 128 4.75 7.74 -34.76
C VAL A 128 3.59 6.71 -34.77
N ARG A 129 3.32 6.08 -33.63
CA ARG A 129 2.32 5.01 -33.47
C ARG A 129 0.93 5.42 -33.98
N LEU A 130 0.44 4.67 -34.96
CA LEU A 130 -0.83 4.89 -35.65
C LEU A 130 -2.03 5.04 -34.69
N GLY A 131 -2.90 6.02 -34.99
CA GLY A 131 -4.09 6.35 -34.20
C GLY A 131 -3.92 7.60 -33.33
N SER A 132 -4.97 7.97 -32.60
CA SER A 132 -5.05 9.22 -31.82
C SER A 132 -4.14 9.29 -30.58
N GLN A 133 -3.33 8.26 -30.35
CA GLN A 133 -2.45 8.15 -29.18
C GLN A 133 -1.01 8.62 -29.45
N GLY A 134 -0.47 8.48 -30.67
CA GLY A 134 0.92 8.87 -30.98
C GLY A 134 1.19 10.36 -30.72
N TRP A 135 0.31 11.23 -31.23
CA TRP A 135 0.34 12.67 -30.94
C TRP A 135 0.25 12.99 -29.43
N LYS A 136 -0.57 12.26 -28.65
CA LYS A 136 -0.68 12.49 -27.20
C LYS A 136 0.58 12.05 -26.45
N ARG A 137 1.20 10.94 -26.85
CA ARG A 137 2.49 10.46 -26.30
C ARG A 137 3.62 11.44 -26.63
N PHE A 138 3.64 11.98 -27.85
CA PHE A 138 4.52 13.08 -28.23
C PHE A 138 4.33 14.32 -27.35
N LEU A 139 3.09 14.71 -27.00
CA LEU A 139 2.87 15.85 -26.10
C LEU A 139 3.44 15.65 -24.68
N VAL A 140 3.47 14.42 -24.17
CA VAL A 140 4.12 14.10 -22.88
C VAL A 140 5.65 14.29 -22.99
N PHE A 141 6.27 13.73 -24.02
CA PHE A 141 7.71 13.92 -24.30
C PHE A 141 8.08 15.40 -24.56
N ALA A 142 7.21 16.13 -25.24
CA ALA A 142 7.39 17.56 -25.51
C ALA A 142 7.26 18.43 -24.25
N GLU A 143 6.50 18.01 -23.22
CA GLU A 143 6.46 18.70 -21.92
C GLU A 143 7.69 18.35 -21.06
N LEU A 144 8.14 17.09 -21.05
CA LEU A 144 9.39 16.65 -20.40
C LEU A 144 10.61 17.44 -20.88
N THR A 145 10.66 17.77 -22.18
CA THR A 145 11.79 18.46 -22.82
C THR A 145 11.87 19.95 -22.46
N LYS A 146 10.85 20.56 -21.83
CA LYS A 146 10.81 22.00 -21.47
C LYS A 146 11.55 22.37 -20.18
N SER A 147 12.58 21.61 -19.79
CA SER A 147 13.38 21.92 -18.60
C SER A 147 14.11 23.27 -18.78
N LYS A 148 14.27 24.03 -17.68
CA LYS A 148 14.97 25.33 -17.67
C LYS A 148 16.33 25.29 -16.95
N GLU A 149 16.79 24.12 -16.54
CA GLU A 149 18.03 23.94 -15.78
C GLU A 149 19.17 23.55 -16.73
N GLY A 150 20.11 24.49 -16.98
CA GLY A 150 21.18 24.30 -17.98
C GLY A 150 22.01 23.02 -17.79
N ALA A 151 22.33 22.65 -16.55
CA ALA A 151 23.08 21.42 -16.26
C ALA A 151 22.27 20.14 -16.54
N GLN A 152 20.94 20.17 -16.49
CA GLN A 152 20.11 19.03 -16.94
C GLN A 152 20.12 18.93 -18.48
N TYR A 153 20.07 20.06 -19.18
CA TYR A 153 20.17 20.10 -20.64
C TYR A 153 21.53 19.55 -21.13
N ILE A 154 22.64 19.96 -20.52
CA ILE A 154 23.98 19.45 -20.84
C ILE A 154 24.07 17.93 -20.60
N ALA A 155 23.55 17.43 -19.47
CA ALA A 155 23.55 16.00 -19.18
C ALA A 155 22.76 15.17 -20.22
N LEU A 156 21.57 15.64 -20.60
CA LEU A 156 20.75 14.98 -21.65
C LEU A 156 21.41 15.08 -23.03
N PHE A 157 22.00 16.23 -23.39
CA PHE A 157 22.74 16.42 -24.63
C PHE A 157 23.90 15.44 -24.75
N THR A 158 24.76 15.34 -23.72
CA THR A 158 25.87 14.38 -23.70
C THR A 158 25.34 12.95 -23.76
N TYR A 159 24.28 12.63 -23.02
CA TYR A 159 23.70 11.28 -23.00
C TYR A 159 23.18 10.82 -24.37
N PHE A 160 22.43 11.65 -25.10
CA PHE A 160 21.92 11.27 -26.42
C PHE A 160 23.01 11.21 -27.49
N ASN A 161 24.02 12.08 -27.46
CA ASN A 161 25.19 11.96 -28.33
C ASN A 161 25.99 10.67 -28.04
N PHE A 162 26.14 10.30 -26.77
CA PHE A 162 26.72 9.01 -26.35
C PHE A 162 25.85 7.78 -26.68
N GLN A 163 24.62 7.92 -27.18
CA GLN A 163 23.92 6.81 -27.84
C GLN A 163 24.30 6.67 -29.32
N ALA A 164 24.60 7.77 -30.00
CA ALA A 164 24.83 7.80 -31.45
C ALA A 164 26.25 7.40 -31.90
N TRP A 165 27.20 7.24 -30.98
CA TRP A 165 28.64 7.09 -31.31
C TRP A 165 28.95 5.93 -32.27
N ILE A 166 28.29 4.78 -32.14
CA ILE A 166 28.47 3.62 -33.06
C ILE A 166 28.05 4.02 -34.48
N ARG A 167 26.91 4.70 -34.61
CA ARG A 167 26.36 5.14 -35.90
C ARG A 167 27.25 6.20 -36.56
N VAL A 168 27.83 7.12 -35.78
CA VAL A 168 28.69 8.20 -36.27
C VAL A 168 30.09 7.69 -36.62
N ILE A 169 30.74 6.96 -35.71
CA ILE A 169 32.14 6.53 -35.86
C ILE A 169 32.24 5.26 -36.73
N VAL A 170 31.46 4.23 -36.42
CA VAL A 170 31.62 2.89 -37.02
C VAL A 170 30.79 2.73 -38.30
N CYS A 171 29.49 3.02 -38.25
CA CYS A 171 28.59 2.81 -39.40
C CYS A 171 28.68 3.89 -40.49
N SER A 172 29.21 5.07 -40.16
CA SER A 172 29.26 6.24 -41.08
C SER A 172 30.66 6.79 -41.30
N GLY A 173 31.56 6.73 -40.31
CA GLY A 173 32.90 7.30 -40.38
C GLY A 173 33.69 6.90 -41.63
N PRO A 174 33.97 5.59 -41.85
CA PRO A 174 34.82 5.18 -42.96
C PRO A 174 34.23 5.55 -44.33
N ARG A 175 32.93 5.33 -44.55
CA ARG A 175 32.27 5.71 -45.81
C ARG A 175 32.21 7.22 -46.04
N GLN A 176 32.05 8.04 -44.99
CA GLN A 176 32.03 9.51 -45.13
C GLN A 176 33.44 10.11 -45.29
N VAL A 177 34.47 9.49 -44.73
CA VAL A 177 35.87 9.83 -45.02
C VAL A 177 36.21 9.51 -46.49
N LEU A 178 35.77 8.37 -47.02
CA LEU A 178 35.91 8.06 -48.45
C LEU A 178 35.10 9.03 -49.34
N ASN A 179 33.86 9.37 -48.98
CA ASN A 179 33.10 10.42 -49.67
C ASN A 179 33.86 11.75 -49.66
N ALA A 180 34.45 12.15 -48.52
CA ALA A 180 35.21 13.40 -48.41
C ALA A 180 36.46 13.42 -49.31
N PHE A 181 37.19 12.30 -49.42
CA PHE A 181 38.33 12.20 -50.35
C PHE A 181 37.89 12.24 -51.82
N THR A 182 36.80 11.57 -52.20
CA THR A 182 36.25 11.62 -53.57
C THR A 182 35.65 13.01 -53.89
N LEU A 183 35.02 13.67 -52.93
CA LEU A 183 34.57 15.07 -53.06
C LEU A 183 35.77 16.00 -53.25
N LYS A 184 36.86 15.80 -52.49
CA LYS A 184 38.09 16.57 -52.60
C LYS A 184 38.76 16.37 -53.97
N SER A 185 38.88 15.15 -54.47
CA SER A 185 39.49 14.89 -55.78
C SER A 185 38.64 15.44 -56.94
N VAL A 186 37.31 15.34 -56.86
CA VAL A 186 36.41 15.98 -57.85
C VAL A 186 36.47 17.50 -57.77
N TYR A 187 36.57 18.07 -56.56
CA TYR A 187 36.75 19.51 -56.37
C TYR A 187 38.07 20.02 -56.97
N GLU A 188 39.18 19.33 -56.71
CA GLU A 188 40.51 19.66 -57.23
C GLU A 188 40.64 19.42 -58.74
N ALA A 189 39.87 18.49 -59.33
CA ALA A 189 39.93 18.15 -60.76
C ALA A 189 38.94 18.90 -61.66
N LYS A 190 37.84 19.46 -61.13
CA LYS A 190 36.78 20.11 -61.93
C LYS A 190 36.35 21.50 -61.45
N LEU A 191 36.76 21.95 -60.25
CA LEU A 191 35.91 22.83 -59.45
C LEU A 191 36.68 23.88 -58.61
N THR A 192 37.99 24.01 -58.79
CA THR A 192 38.86 24.96 -58.06
C THR A 192 38.48 26.43 -58.31
N PRO A 193 37.98 27.17 -57.30
CA PRO A 193 37.67 28.59 -57.42
C PRO A 193 38.92 29.44 -57.11
N THR A 194 39.26 30.38 -57.97
CA THR A 194 40.30 31.40 -57.71
C THR A 194 39.73 32.56 -56.89
N ALA A 195 39.50 32.35 -55.59
CA ALA A 195 39.01 33.38 -54.67
C ALA A 195 39.47 33.14 -53.23
N ASP A 196 40.03 34.17 -52.58
CA ASP A 196 40.61 34.10 -51.23
C ASP A 196 39.58 34.25 -50.09
N ASN A 197 38.30 34.51 -50.40
CA ASN A 197 37.25 34.78 -49.41
C ASN A 197 36.28 33.61 -49.21
N VAL A 198 36.09 33.21 -47.96
CA VAL A 198 35.20 32.10 -47.55
C VAL A 198 33.73 32.33 -47.94
N GLY A 199 33.24 33.57 -47.91
CA GLY A 199 31.86 33.89 -48.28
C GLY A 199 31.57 33.72 -49.77
N GLU A 200 32.48 34.19 -50.62
CA GLU A 200 32.37 34.12 -52.08
C GLU A 200 32.61 32.68 -52.57
N SER A 201 33.51 31.94 -51.92
CA SER A 201 33.75 30.50 -52.16
C SER A 201 32.46 29.66 -52.03
N ILE A 202 31.61 29.93 -51.04
CA ILE A 202 30.33 29.21 -50.86
C ILE A 202 29.35 29.53 -51.99
N ALA A 203 29.26 30.79 -52.45
CA ALA A 203 28.39 31.16 -53.56
C ALA A 203 28.85 30.53 -54.89
N GLY A 204 30.14 30.67 -55.21
CA GLY A 204 30.74 30.07 -56.41
C GLY A 204 30.66 28.54 -56.41
N PHE A 205 30.72 27.88 -55.26
CA PHE A 205 30.48 26.44 -55.14
C PHE A 205 29.07 26.04 -55.59
N PHE A 206 28.03 26.81 -55.25
CA PHE A 206 26.67 26.53 -55.73
C PHE A 206 26.48 26.86 -57.21
N GLU A 207 27.09 27.93 -57.73
CA GLU A 207 27.03 28.24 -59.17
C GLU A 207 27.78 27.20 -60.02
N ASN A 208 28.96 26.76 -59.59
CA ASN A 208 29.71 25.73 -60.31
C ASN A 208 29.03 24.34 -60.23
N ILE A 209 28.33 24.03 -59.12
CA ILE A 209 27.44 22.84 -59.06
C ILE A 209 26.25 22.98 -60.01
N LYS A 210 25.68 24.17 -60.19
CA LYS A 210 24.61 24.41 -61.18
C LYS A 210 25.13 24.16 -62.61
N ILE A 211 26.31 24.68 -62.95
CA ILE A 211 26.95 24.44 -64.25
C ILE A 211 27.19 22.93 -64.47
N LEU A 212 27.75 22.23 -63.48
CA LEU A 212 27.96 20.77 -63.55
C LEU A 212 26.65 19.96 -63.65
N ALA A 213 25.54 20.47 -63.11
CA ALA A 213 24.21 19.87 -63.23
C ALA A 213 23.56 20.07 -64.61
N GLU A 214 24.00 21.08 -65.37
CA GLU A 214 23.61 21.30 -66.77
C GLU A 214 24.39 20.37 -67.73
N GLU A 215 25.57 19.86 -67.32
CA GLU A 215 26.37 18.87 -68.09
C GLU A 215 25.95 17.40 -67.85
N ASP A 216 25.92 16.93 -66.60
CA ASP A 216 25.45 15.58 -66.24
C ASP A 216 24.68 15.59 -64.91
N TYR A 217 23.35 15.69 -65.05
CA TYR A 217 22.40 15.68 -63.94
C TYR A 217 22.56 14.46 -63.00
N GLN A 218 22.98 13.29 -63.51
CA GLN A 218 23.19 12.11 -62.66
C GLN A 218 24.45 12.27 -61.80
N GLN A 219 25.53 12.81 -62.36
CA GLN A 219 26.74 13.13 -61.58
C GLN A 219 26.46 14.19 -60.51
N ALA A 220 25.78 15.28 -60.87
CA ALA A 220 25.48 16.36 -59.91
C ALA A 220 24.53 15.90 -58.78
N LEU A 221 23.55 15.04 -59.06
CA LEU A 221 22.65 14.48 -58.05
C LEU A 221 23.39 13.57 -57.05
N VAL A 222 24.32 12.73 -57.53
CA VAL A 222 25.14 11.88 -56.65
C VAL A 222 26.13 12.72 -55.84
N LEU A 223 26.82 13.67 -56.48
CA LEU A 223 27.82 14.52 -55.83
C LEU A 223 27.20 15.41 -54.73
N SER A 224 26.03 15.99 -54.98
CA SER A 224 25.29 16.76 -53.98
C SER A 224 24.78 15.89 -52.82
N GLY A 225 24.34 14.65 -53.08
CA GLY A 225 24.01 13.67 -52.04
C GLY A 225 25.21 13.25 -51.17
N MET A 226 26.37 13.01 -51.78
CA MET A 226 27.62 12.73 -51.06
C MET A 226 28.04 13.93 -50.19
N CYS A 227 27.98 15.14 -50.74
CA CYS A 227 28.28 16.38 -50.00
C CYS A 227 27.33 16.58 -48.81
N PHE A 228 26.02 16.49 -49.03
CA PHE A 228 24.99 16.67 -48.01
C PHE A 228 25.13 15.66 -46.86
N THR A 229 25.37 14.38 -47.15
CA THR A 229 25.55 13.36 -46.11
C THR A 229 26.89 13.49 -45.37
N CYS A 230 27.95 13.97 -46.04
CA CYS A 230 29.22 14.32 -45.39
C CYS A 230 29.06 15.49 -44.41
N VAL A 231 28.37 16.58 -44.82
CA VAL A 231 28.10 17.74 -43.96
C VAL A 231 27.29 17.35 -42.70
N ILE A 232 26.25 16.54 -42.85
CA ILE A 232 25.46 16.02 -41.71
C ILE A 232 26.34 15.17 -40.78
N TRP A 233 27.26 14.37 -41.33
CA TRP A 233 28.20 13.58 -40.53
C TRP A 233 29.22 14.46 -39.78
N ILE A 234 29.74 15.53 -40.40
CA ILE A 234 30.63 16.50 -39.74
C ILE A 234 29.93 17.15 -38.52
N PHE A 235 28.71 17.66 -38.67
CA PHE A 235 27.95 18.19 -37.52
C PHE A 235 27.71 17.14 -36.43
N SER A 236 27.43 15.89 -36.82
CA SER A 236 27.25 14.78 -35.88
C SER A 236 28.54 14.43 -35.12
N ALA A 237 29.69 14.48 -35.78
CA ALA A 237 31.01 14.28 -35.18
C ALA A 237 31.39 15.44 -34.23
N LEU A 238 31.11 16.69 -34.61
CA LEU A 238 31.34 17.86 -33.76
C LEU A 238 30.48 17.85 -32.49
N PHE A 239 29.20 17.45 -32.58
CA PHE A 239 28.34 17.29 -31.39
C PHE A 239 28.79 16.13 -30.49
N LEU A 240 29.29 15.03 -31.06
CA LEU A 240 29.89 13.95 -30.29
C LEU A 240 31.17 14.39 -29.57
N LEU A 241 32.03 15.19 -30.22
CA LEU A 241 33.23 15.78 -29.62
C LEU A 241 32.86 16.76 -28.48
N ALA A 242 31.88 17.64 -28.70
CA ALA A 242 31.36 18.53 -27.65
C ALA A 242 30.78 17.75 -26.47
N ALA A 243 30.08 16.62 -26.71
CA ALA A 243 29.58 15.74 -25.67
C ALA A 243 30.72 15.10 -24.84
N VAL A 244 31.84 14.71 -25.47
CA VAL A 244 33.05 14.24 -24.77
C VAL A 244 33.67 15.36 -23.92
N LEU A 245 33.77 16.59 -24.43
CA LEU A 245 34.28 17.74 -23.67
C LEU A 245 33.41 18.05 -22.45
N PHE A 246 32.07 18.14 -22.60
CA PHE A 246 31.15 18.35 -21.48
C PHE A 246 31.17 17.18 -20.48
N TRP A 247 31.43 15.95 -20.93
CA TRP A 247 31.61 14.81 -20.04
C TRP A 247 32.86 15.00 -19.16
N LEU A 248 34.03 15.18 -19.78
CA LEU A 248 35.31 15.22 -19.09
C LEU A 248 35.50 16.48 -18.23
N LEU A 249 35.08 17.65 -18.71
CA LEU A 249 35.35 18.94 -18.07
C LEU A 249 34.30 19.38 -17.05
N PHE A 250 33.11 18.77 -17.05
CA PHE A 250 31.98 19.22 -16.22
C PHE A 250 31.21 18.06 -15.57
N LEU A 251 30.63 17.15 -16.35
CA LEU A 251 29.69 16.15 -15.83
C LEU A 251 30.36 15.09 -14.93
N VAL A 252 31.63 14.74 -15.16
CA VAL A 252 32.38 13.79 -14.30
C VAL A 252 32.57 14.32 -12.88
N HIS A 253 32.76 15.64 -12.71
CA HIS A 253 32.88 16.26 -11.38
C HIS A 253 31.52 16.59 -10.76
N TRP A 254 30.52 16.92 -11.58
CA TRP A 254 29.22 17.42 -11.12
C TRP A 254 28.18 16.32 -10.83
N ILE A 255 28.34 15.10 -11.34
CA ILE A 255 27.41 13.98 -11.09
C ILE A 255 27.83 13.21 -9.82
N PRO A 256 26.97 13.07 -8.79
CA PRO A 256 27.27 12.28 -7.60
C PRO A 256 27.53 10.81 -7.92
N ALA A 257 28.55 10.21 -7.26
CA ALA A 257 28.92 8.81 -7.46
C ALA A 257 27.76 7.82 -7.20
N ALA A 258 26.84 8.17 -6.29
CA ALA A 258 25.65 7.40 -5.96
C ALA A 258 24.69 7.14 -7.16
N ASP A 259 24.78 7.94 -8.23
CA ASP A 259 23.91 7.80 -9.42
C ASP A 259 24.36 6.69 -10.40
N GLY A 260 25.50 6.04 -10.17
CA GLY A 260 26.03 5.01 -11.09
C GLY A 260 26.43 5.54 -12.46
N GLY A 261 26.66 6.86 -12.58
CA GLY A 261 27.05 7.56 -13.80
C GLY A 261 25.90 8.22 -14.57
N LEU A 262 26.20 8.70 -15.78
CA LEU A 262 25.31 9.56 -16.58
C LEU A 262 23.91 8.98 -16.80
N SER A 263 23.80 7.68 -17.05
CA SER A 263 22.51 7.04 -17.32
C SER A 263 21.58 7.09 -16.12
N GLY A 264 22.06 6.76 -14.91
CA GLY A 264 21.24 6.78 -13.70
C GLY A 264 20.89 8.21 -13.26
N TYR A 265 21.82 9.15 -13.43
CA TYR A 265 21.56 10.58 -13.21
C TYR A 265 20.41 11.08 -14.11
N CYS A 266 20.43 10.78 -15.40
CA CYS A 266 19.38 11.14 -16.34
C CYS A 266 18.05 10.42 -16.03
N GLU A 267 18.08 9.12 -15.72
CA GLU A 267 16.92 8.29 -15.36
C GLU A 267 16.19 8.85 -14.13
N ARG A 268 16.93 9.18 -13.06
CA ARG A 268 16.38 9.83 -11.86
C ARG A 268 15.81 11.22 -12.14
N LYS A 269 16.49 12.04 -12.96
CA LYS A 269 16.06 13.42 -13.26
C LYS A 269 14.83 13.47 -14.17
N VAL A 270 14.77 12.64 -15.22
CA VAL A 270 13.58 12.47 -16.08
C VAL A 270 12.40 11.96 -15.26
N THR A 271 12.61 10.99 -14.38
CA THR A 271 11.56 10.47 -13.49
C THR A 271 11.02 11.56 -12.55
N LYS A 272 11.90 12.37 -11.93
CA LYS A 272 11.48 13.51 -11.08
C LYS A 272 10.75 14.59 -11.87
N ALA A 273 11.13 14.84 -13.13
CA ALA A 273 10.42 15.76 -14.02
C ALA A 273 9.03 15.21 -14.41
N LEU A 274 8.93 13.92 -14.74
CA LEU A 274 7.67 13.25 -15.06
C LEU A 274 6.68 13.34 -13.90
N MET A 275 7.07 12.96 -12.68
CA MET A 275 6.23 13.06 -11.47
C MET A 275 5.72 14.49 -11.26
N LYS A 276 6.59 15.50 -11.40
CA LYS A 276 6.24 16.92 -11.24
C LYS A 276 5.24 17.40 -12.31
N ILE A 277 5.32 16.88 -13.53
CA ILE A 277 4.38 17.18 -14.62
C ILE A 277 3.04 16.46 -14.40
N VAL A 278 3.06 15.16 -14.05
CA VAL A 278 1.86 14.35 -13.81
C VAL A 278 1.07 14.92 -12.62
N THR A 279 1.69 15.12 -11.46
CA THR A 279 1.02 15.70 -10.26
C THR A 279 0.38 17.05 -10.57
N LYS A 280 1.11 17.94 -11.26
CA LYS A 280 0.59 19.26 -11.68
C LYS A 280 -0.57 19.17 -12.68
N THR A 281 -0.66 18.07 -13.42
CA THR A 281 -1.73 17.82 -14.41
C THR A 281 -2.95 17.18 -13.74
N VAL A 282 -2.75 16.19 -12.86
CA VAL A 282 -3.81 15.54 -12.08
C VAL A 282 -4.51 16.53 -11.16
N ASN A 283 -3.79 17.31 -10.35
CA ASN A 283 -4.39 18.32 -9.46
C ASN A 283 -5.21 19.38 -10.24
N LYS A 284 -4.84 19.62 -11.50
CA LYS A 284 -5.53 20.53 -12.42
C LYS A 284 -6.70 19.88 -13.16
N ALA A 285 -6.73 18.55 -13.26
CA ALA A 285 -7.89 17.79 -13.72
C ALA A 285 -8.95 17.73 -12.61
N LEU A 286 -8.56 17.38 -11.38
CA LEU A 286 -9.43 17.35 -10.19
C LEU A 286 -10.12 18.70 -9.98
N ALA A 287 -9.38 19.82 -9.92
CA ALA A 287 -9.98 21.16 -9.79
C ALA A 287 -10.90 21.58 -10.95
N ARG A 288 -10.79 20.93 -12.13
CA ARG A 288 -11.75 21.12 -13.24
C ARG A 288 -12.98 20.26 -13.09
N GLU A 289 -12.83 19.05 -12.57
CA GLU A 289 -13.94 18.15 -12.27
C GLU A 289 -14.80 18.71 -11.14
N GLU A 290 -14.19 19.17 -10.05
CA GLU A 290 -14.86 19.92 -8.96
C GLU A 290 -15.61 21.15 -9.50
N THR A 291 -14.95 22.01 -10.28
CA THR A 291 -15.61 23.20 -10.84
C THR A 291 -16.62 22.89 -11.95
N ASN A 292 -16.67 21.66 -12.48
CA ASN A 292 -17.74 21.19 -13.36
C ASN A 292 -18.90 20.58 -12.56
N ARG A 293 -18.60 19.84 -11.49
CA ARG A 293 -19.54 19.28 -10.53
C ARG A 293 -20.33 20.39 -9.83
N MET A 294 -19.65 21.39 -9.27
CA MET A 294 -20.30 22.60 -8.73
C MET A 294 -21.21 23.29 -9.75
N LYS A 295 -20.80 23.36 -11.04
CA LYS A 295 -21.66 23.93 -12.11
C LYS A 295 -22.84 23.02 -12.47
N ALA A 296 -22.74 21.71 -12.28
CA ALA A 296 -23.84 20.77 -12.47
C ALA A 296 -24.82 20.82 -11.29
N GLU A 297 -24.32 20.88 -10.06
CA GLU A 297 -25.10 21.00 -8.82
C GLU A 297 -25.82 22.36 -8.74
N VAL A 298 -25.15 23.47 -9.09
CA VAL A 298 -25.80 24.80 -9.24
C VAL A 298 -26.87 24.78 -10.33
N LYS A 299 -26.68 24.06 -11.45
CA LYS A 299 -27.71 23.89 -12.48
C LYS A 299 -28.87 23.01 -12.02
N ALA A 300 -28.61 21.99 -11.19
CA ALA A 300 -29.63 21.11 -10.62
C ALA A 300 -30.49 21.86 -9.59
N ALA A 301 -29.87 22.53 -8.61
CA ALA A 301 -30.58 23.37 -7.64
C ALA A 301 -31.43 24.45 -8.34
N LYS A 302 -30.87 25.13 -9.36
CA LYS A 302 -31.60 26.11 -10.17
C LYS A 302 -32.74 25.50 -11.02
N LYS A 303 -32.70 24.20 -11.32
CA LYS A 303 -33.81 23.47 -11.98
C LYS A 303 -34.88 23.02 -10.98
N ASN A 304 -34.49 22.69 -9.75
CA ASN A 304 -35.38 22.22 -8.69
C ASN A 304 -36.05 23.35 -7.89
N GLY A 305 -35.58 24.59 -8.03
CA GLY A 305 -36.11 25.76 -7.32
C GLY A 305 -35.52 25.98 -5.92
N GLU A 306 -34.57 25.14 -5.51
CA GLU A 306 -33.92 25.20 -4.20
C GLU A 306 -32.88 26.33 -4.14
N LYS A 307 -32.79 27.03 -2.99
CA LYS A 307 -31.70 27.96 -2.73
C LYS A 307 -30.40 27.18 -2.52
N PHE A 308 -29.48 27.28 -3.47
CA PHE A 308 -28.14 26.71 -3.36
C PHE A 308 -27.38 27.33 -2.18
N ASN A 309 -27.29 26.62 -1.05
CA ASN A 309 -26.45 27.02 0.08
C ASN A 309 -25.08 26.31 -0.01
N PRO A 310 -23.95 27.02 -0.21
CA PRO A 310 -22.65 26.41 -0.46
C PRO A 310 -22.01 25.70 0.76
N GLU A 311 -22.58 25.85 1.96
CA GLU A 311 -21.98 25.39 3.24
C GLU A 311 -21.91 23.85 3.42
N ARG A 312 -22.51 23.07 2.53
CA ARG A 312 -22.52 21.57 2.60
C ARG A 312 -21.46 20.88 1.73
N MET A 313 -20.32 21.53 1.49
CA MET A 313 -19.11 20.86 1.00
C MET A 313 -17.93 21.16 1.93
N ALA A 314 -17.27 20.12 2.41
CA ALA A 314 -16.13 20.22 3.31
C ALA A 314 -15.01 21.06 2.66
N THR A 315 -14.79 22.25 3.20
CA THR A 315 -13.81 23.23 2.70
C THR A 315 -12.79 23.50 3.79
N LEU A 316 -11.50 23.46 3.42
CA LEU A 316 -10.41 23.90 4.30
C LEU A 316 -10.62 25.38 4.63
N PRO A 317 -10.58 25.79 5.91
CA PRO A 317 -10.89 27.16 6.30
C PRO A 317 -9.82 28.12 5.77
N THR A 318 -10.20 28.95 4.80
CA THR A 318 -9.43 30.12 4.40
C THR A 318 -9.92 31.32 5.20
N LEU A 319 -9.02 32.06 5.85
CA LEU A 319 -9.41 33.13 6.77
C LEU A 319 -10.23 34.25 6.09
N PRO A 320 -11.28 34.78 6.76
CA PRO A 320 -12.13 35.82 6.19
C PRO A 320 -11.39 37.16 6.11
N ASN A 321 -11.41 37.79 4.93
CA ASN A 321 -10.78 39.08 4.70
C ASN A 321 -11.73 40.23 5.08
N VAL A 322 -11.80 40.57 6.37
CA VAL A 322 -12.79 41.51 6.93
C VAL A 322 -12.38 42.97 6.68
N GLY A 323 -12.90 43.55 5.60
CA GLY A 323 -12.85 44.99 5.35
C GLY A 323 -14.06 45.73 5.91
N LEU A 324 -13.85 46.56 6.94
CA LEU A 324 -14.67 47.69 7.42
C LEU A 324 -16.20 47.64 7.15
N VAL A 325 -16.95 47.30 8.19
CA VAL A 325 -18.41 47.57 8.29
C VAL A 325 -18.63 49.04 8.65
N SER A 326 -19.66 49.68 8.07
CA SER A 326 -20.07 51.05 8.42
C SER A 326 -21.49 51.12 8.99
N LYS A 327 -21.57 51.56 10.26
CA LYS A 327 -22.77 51.91 11.05
C LYS A 327 -23.71 50.78 11.49
N MET A 328 -24.09 50.87 12.77
CA MET A 328 -25.12 50.10 13.46
C MET A 328 -26.47 50.83 13.38
N ASP A 329 -27.55 50.12 13.72
CA ASP A 329 -28.65 50.67 14.52
C ASP A 329 -29.12 49.61 15.56
N GLN A 330 -29.96 50.02 16.51
CA GLN A 330 -30.16 49.34 17.80
C GLN A 330 -31.11 48.11 17.80
N PRO A 331 -30.98 47.19 18.78
CA PRO A 331 -31.85 46.03 18.92
C PRO A 331 -33.17 46.32 19.67
N PRO A 332 -34.31 45.75 19.24
CA PRO A 332 -35.51 45.63 20.08
C PRO A 332 -35.37 44.52 21.13
N MET A 333 -36.05 44.67 22.26
CA MET A 333 -35.99 43.75 23.40
C MET A 333 -36.87 42.50 23.22
N LEU A 334 -36.65 41.47 24.05
CA LEU A 334 -37.64 40.42 24.27
C LEU A 334 -38.97 41.01 24.75
N ASN A 335 -40.08 40.40 24.33
CA ASN A 335 -41.28 40.35 25.14
C ASN A 335 -41.70 38.89 25.35
N ARG A 336 -42.45 38.62 26.41
CA ARG A 336 -42.63 37.29 27.02
C ARG A 336 -44.09 36.83 26.96
N ASN A 337 -44.36 35.60 27.42
CA ASN A 337 -45.69 34.99 27.61
C ASN A 337 -46.39 34.54 26.32
N ASP A 338 -47.11 33.42 26.22
CA ASP A 338 -47.28 32.20 27.05
C ASP A 338 -47.50 31.01 26.05
N THR A 339 -47.47 29.70 26.34
CA THR A 339 -47.96 28.91 27.50
C THR A 339 -47.36 27.48 27.49
N MET A 340 -47.34 26.81 28.65
CA MET A 340 -47.69 25.39 28.95
C MET A 340 -47.87 24.36 27.78
N MET A 341 -47.50 23.07 27.84
CA MET A 341 -47.22 22.12 28.95
C MET A 341 -46.06 21.12 28.69
N THR A 342 -45.77 20.32 29.73
CA THR A 342 -44.73 19.29 29.91
C THR A 342 -44.90 17.95 29.17
N LEU A 343 -43.77 17.24 29.09
CA LEU A 343 -43.53 15.78 29.11
C LEU A 343 -44.68 14.88 29.63
N PRO A 344 -44.66 13.59 29.23
CA PRO A 344 -44.25 12.56 30.20
C PRO A 344 -43.13 11.62 29.71
N ALA A 345 -42.64 10.78 30.62
CA ALA A 345 -41.71 9.66 30.37
C ALA A 345 -42.23 8.40 31.09
N TYR A 346 -41.78 7.18 30.71
CA TYR A 346 -41.26 6.15 31.65
C TYR A 346 -40.64 4.92 30.94
N THR A 347 -40.48 3.79 31.65
CA THR A 347 -39.44 2.77 31.42
C THR A 347 -39.95 1.34 31.12
N SER A 348 -39.03 0.49 30.62
CA SER A 348 -38.83 -0.94 30.97
C SER A 348 -39.97 -1.99 30.91
N ARG A 349 -39.93 -2.81 29.85
CA ARG A 349 -40.21 -4.28 29.81
C ARG A 349 -41.66 -4.77 30.20
N PRO A 350 -42.04 -6.06 30.11
CA PRO A 350 -43.00 -6.49 29.06
C PRO A 350 -44.28 -7.21 29.54
N GLY A 351 -45.28 -7.40 28.64
CA GLY A 351 -46.23 -8.53 28.77
C GLY A 351 -47.65 -8.42 28.15
N THR A 352 -47.91 -9.21 27.10
CA THR A 352 -49.14 -10.02 26.89
C THR A 352 -50.52 -9.29 26.67
N PRO A 353 -51.67 -9.93 26.31
CA PRO A 353 -52.33 -9.57 25.04
C PRO A 353 -53.88 -9.39 25.02
N GLY A 354 -54.41 -8.87 23.90
CA GLY A 354 -55.82 -9.06 23.45
C GLY A 354 -56.50 -7.82 22.85
N GLY A 355 -57.54 -8.01 22.01
CA GLY A 355 -58.49 -6.94 21.62
C GLY A 355 -58.63 -6.63 20.11
N MET A 356 -59.62 -7.26 19.48
CA MET A 356 -60.00 -7.24 18.07
C MET A 356 -60.45 -5.90 17.40
N GLU A 357 -60.23 -5.85 16.07
CA GLU A 357 -61.14 -5.41 14.97
C GLU A 357 -61.37 -3.92 14.52
N ASN A 358 -61.07 -3.73 13.21
CA ASN A 358 -61.90 -3.17 12.11
C ASN A 358 -62.34 -1.68 12.01
N GLY A 359 -62.17 -1.09 10.81
CA GLY A 359 -63.18 -0.20 10.19
C GLY A 359 -62.76 1.19 9.67
N PRO A 360 -62.47 1.38 8.36
CA PRO A 360 -62.39 2.69 7.67
C PRO A 360 -63.76 3.08 7.02
N PRO A 361 -64.05 4.36 6.65
CA PRO A 361 -63.49 5.02 5.44
C PRO A 361 -63.36 6.57 5.49
N ALA A 362 -63.08 7.20 4.34
CA ALA A 362 -63.00 8.66 4.05
C ALA A 362 -64.21 9.10 3.16
N PRO A 363 -64.26 10.24 2.38
CA PRO A 363 -63.40 11.44 2.23
C PRO A 363 -64.23 12.78 2.15
N GLU A 364 -63.79 13.77 1.32
CA GLU A 364 -64.50 14.96 0.72
C GLU A 364 -64.06 16.41 1.16
N PRO A 365 -64.20 17.47 0.30
CA PRO A 365 -63.26 18.62 0.28
C PRO A 365 -63.82 20.10 0.35
N PRO A 366 -63.71 21.06 -0.62
CA PRO A 366 -62.79 22.22 -0.49
C PRO A 366 -63.30 23.69 -0.82
N VAL A 367 -62.37 24.67 -0.78
CA VAL A 367 -62.35 26.06 -1.37
C VAL A 367 -63.38 27.14 -0.88
N PRO A 368 -63.38 28.46 -1.29
CA PRO A 368 -62.41 29.32 -2.01
C PRO A 368 -62.23 30.82 -1.54
N SER A 369 -61.35 31.56 -2.25
CA SER A 369 -61.48 32.99 -2.72
C SER A 369 -60.97 34.18 -1.84
N ARG A 370 -60.61 35.39 -2.35
CA ARG A 370 -59.97 35.87 -3.63
C ARG A 370 -59.68 37.41 -3.59
N ARG A 371 -58.69 37.90 -4.38
CA ARG A 371 -58.76 39.06 -5.34
C ARG A 371 -57.99 40.40 -5.07
N GLY A 372 -57.02 40.71 -5.97
CA GLY A 372 -56.78 42.04 -6.58
C GLY A 372 -55.67 42.96 -6.00
N THR A 373 -55.13 43.99 -6.69
CA THR A 373 -54.91 44.26 -8.16
C THR A 373 -53.98 45.49 -8.37
N THR A 374 -53.58 45.79 -9.63
CA THR A 374 -52.89 47.03 -10.17
C THR A 374 -51.43 47.34 -9.73
N ALA A 375 -50.65 48.22 -10.40
CA ALA A 375 -50.42 48.42 -11.85
C ALA A 375 -49.10 49.20 -12.16
N SER A 376 -48.52 48.87 -13.32
CA SER A 376 -47.38 49.41 -14.10
C SER A 376 -47.11 50.93 -14.22
N VAL A 377 -45.86 51.30 -14.58
CA VAL A 377 -45.42 52.31 -15.61
C VAL A 377 -43.89 52.13 -15.87
N ALA A 378 -43.29 52.69 -16.94
CA ALA A 378 -41.94 52.33 -17.44
C ALA A 378 -41.09 53.44 -18.12
N SER A 379 -39.79 53.13 -18.31
CA SER A 379 -38.86 53.54 -19.39
C SER A 379 -38.51 55.03 -19.71
N TYR A 380 -37.20 55.34 -19.77
CA TYR A 380 -36.41 56.00 -20.85
C TYR A 380 -34.92 56.03 -20.36
N ALA A 381 -33.84 55.71 -21.09
CA ALA A 381 -33.27 56.22 -22.36
C ALA A 381 -32.87 57.72 -22.30
N SER A 382 -31.69 58.21 -22.76
CA SER A 382 -30.52 57.61 -23.47
C SER A 382 -29.36 58.63 -23.58
N ARG A 383 -28.11 58.23 -23.95
CA ARG A 383 -27.27 58.80 -25.06
C ARG A 383 -25.80 58.34 -25.05
N VAL A 384 -25.07 58.68 -26.14
CA VAL A 384 -23.77 58.12 -26.58
C VAL A 384 -22.89 59.18 -27.27
N THR A 385 -21.56 59.06 -27.20
CA THR A 385 -20.56 59.58 -28.16
C THR A 385 -19.25 58.76 -27.95
N ALA A 386 -18.60 58.10 -28.93
CA ALA A 386 -18.00 58.50 -30.22
C ALA A 386 -16.47 58.71 -30.09
N LYS A 387 -15.57 58.38 -31.02
CA LYS A 387 -15.60 57.88 -32.44
C LYS A 387 -14.20 57.26 -32.74
N SER A 388 -13.86 56.42 -33.74
CA SER A 388 -14.51 55.70 -34.88
C SER A 388 -13.69 54.39 -35.13
N GLY A 389 -13.91 53.46 -36.08
CA GLY A 389 -14.75 53.40 -37.29
C GLY A 389 -13.89 53.49 -38.58
N GLY A 390 -14.08 52.74 -39.68
CA GLY A 390 -15.14 51.78 -40.06
C GLY A 390 -14.98 50.35 -39.52
N GLY A 391 -15.27 49.24 -40.22
CA GLY A 391 -15.63 49.03 -41.65
C GLY A 391 -14.50 48.31 -42.42
N TYR A 392 -14.71 47.31 -43.30
CA TYR A 392 -15.90 46.66 -43.89
C TYR A 392 -15.59 45.14 -44.12
N GLY A 393 -16.45 44.23 -44.63
CA GLY A 393 -17.89 44.24 -44.97
C GLY A 393 -18.65 43.18 -44.13
N ARG A 394 -19.84 42.62 -44.47
CA ARG A 394 -20.75 42.58 -45.63
C ARG A 394 -20.43 41.54 -46.73
N ILE A 395 -21.31 40.59 -47.09
CA ILE A 395 -22.75 40.29 -46.74
C ILE A 395 -22.94 38.75 -46.49
N ALA A 396 -24.09 38.08 -46.26
CA ALA A 396 -25.53 38.33 -46.55
C ALA A 396 -26.52 37.69 -45.51
N SER A 397 -27.61 37.05 -45.97
CA SER A 397 -28.78 36.44 -45.26
C SER A 397 -29.59 35.57 -46.26
N PRO A 398 -30.63 34.75 -45.94
CA PRO A 398 -31.64 34.91 -44.86
C PRO A 398 -32.21 33.64 -44.13
N VAL A 399 -33.19 33.94 -43.26
CA VAL A 399 -34.16 33.14 -42.44
C VAL A 399 -35.40 32.66 -43.27
N PRO A 400 -36.49 32.02 -42.73
CA PRO A 400 -36.78 31.43 -41.39
C PRO A 400 -37.46 30.02 -41.39
N GLU A 401 -37.70 29.40 -40.20
CA GLU A 401 -39.04 29.03 -39.64
C GLU A 401 -39.02 28.14 -38.35
N VAL A 402 -40.19 27.92 -37.74
CA VAL A 402 -40.54 27.23 -36.46
C VAL A 402 -42.07 26.90 -36.52
N PRO A 403 -42.76 26.11 -35.64
CA PRO A 403 -42.40 25.41 -34.37
C PRO A 403 -42.88 23.90 -34.43
N PRO A 404 -43.46 23.20 -33.41
CA PRO A 404 -43.52 23.31 -31.93
C PRO A 404 -43.21 21.98 -31.14
N LEU A 405 -43.61 21.97 -29.86
CA LEU A 405 -43.81 20.90 -28.85
C LEU A 405 -44.22 19.49 -29.38
N SER A 406 -44.00 18.35 -28.69
CA SER A 406 -44.46 18.04 -27.32
C SER A 406 -43.99 16.64 -26.81
N TYR A 407 -44.01 16.43 -25.46
CA TYR A 407 -44.10 15.16 -24.67
C TYR A 407 -43.14 13.97 -25.00
N GLU A 408 -42.83 12.98 -24.13
CA GLU A 408 -43.41 12.51 -22.84
C GLU A 408 -42.32 11.99 -21.84
N GLN A 409 -42.74 11.45 -20.70
CA GLN A 409 -41.99 10.81 -19.60
C GLN A 409 -41.79 9.27 -19.87
N HIS A 410 -41.13 8.38 -19.11
CA HIS A 410 -40.31 8.38 -17.86
C HIS A 410 -39.46 7.06 -17.78
N LEU A 411 -38.63 6.90 -16.72
CA LEU A 411 -38.33 5.70 -15.87
C LEU A 411 -38.63 4.25 -16.38
N GLN A 412 -37.88 3.17 -16.06
CA GLN A 412 -36.56 2.93 -15.43
C GLN A 412 -36.15 1.41 -15.51
N SER A 413 -34.87 1.09 -15.28
CA SER A 413 -34.31 -0.16 -14.68
C SER A 413 -34.52 -1.59 -15.26
N ARG A 414 -33.37 -2.30 -15.44
CA ARG A 414 -33.10 -3.77 -15.24
C ARG A 414 -33.73 -4.79 -16.24
N SER A 415 -33.17 -5.99 -16.51
CA SER A 415 -31.87 -6.63 -16.16
C SER A 415 -31.63 -7.96 -16.93
N ALA A 416 -30.36 -8.42 -17.02
CA ALA A 416 -29.91 -9.83 -17.22
C ALA A 416 -30.16 -10.49 -18.62
N THR A 417 -29.40 -11.49 -19.14
CA THR A 417 -28.09 -12.14 -18.82
C THR A 417 -27.58 -13.00 -20.01
N ASP A 418 -26.25 -13.01 -20.25
CA ASP A 418 -25.43 -14.14 -20.80
C ASP A 418 -25.80 -14.84 -22.14
N PRO A 419 -25.06 -15.87 -22.67
CA PRO A 419 -23.71 -16.39 -22.36
C PRO A 419 -22.75 -16.53 -23.59
N HIS A 420 -21.54 -17.10 -23.36
CA HIS A 420 -20.60 -17.73 -24.33
C HIS A 420 -19.88 -16.82 -25.38
N GLY A 421 -18.78 -17.23 -26.02
CA GLY A 421 -17.87 -18.35 -25.69
C GLY A 421 -17.00 -18.90 -26.84
N ASN A 422 -15.67 -18.71 -26.74
CA ASN A 422 -14.58 -19.51 -27.34
C ASN A 422 -14.22 -19.31 -28.85
N HIS A 423 -12.99 -19.77 -29.16
CA HIS A 423 -12.30 -19.92 -30.45
C HIS A 423 -11.80 -18.66 -31.18
N GLY A 424 -10.67 -18.84 -31.86
CA GLY A 424 -10.15 -17.93 -32.87
C GLY A 424 -9.37 -18.71 -33.94
N HIS A 425 -9.32 -18.17 -35.15
CA HIS A 425 -8.43 -18.55 -36.26
C HIS A 425 -8.33 -17.38 -37.26
N TYR A 426 -7.21 -17.29 -37.96
CA TYR A 426 -7.06 -16.56 -39.24
C TYR A 426 -7.45 -17.49 -40.41
N PRO A 427 -7.62 -17.02 -41.67
CA PRO A 427 -7.96 -15.67 -42.18
C PRO A 427 -9.12 -15.70 -43.21
N GLY A 428 -9.46 -14.55 -43.85
CA GLY A 428 -9.96 -14.58 -45.25
C GLY A 428 -11.09 -13.62 -45.68
N ASN A 429 -10.82 -12.84 -46.72
CA ASN A 429 -11.69 -12.30 -47.79
C ASN A 429 -13.08 -11.65 -47.52
N GLN A 430 -13.10 -10.32 -47.68
CA GLN A 430 -13.76 -9.59 -48.79
C GLN A 430 -15.28 -9.76 -49.09
N THR A 431 -16.05 -8.75 -48.64
CA THR A 431 -16.99 -7.88 -49.41
C THR A 431 -18.13 -8.43 -50.30
N MET A 432 -19.29 -7.75 -50.14
CA MET A 432 -20.45 -7.64 -51.05
C MET A 432 -21.38 -8.88 -51.15
N MET A 433 -22.68 -8.77 -51.42
CA MET A 433 -23.50 -7.61 -51.86
C MET A 433 -24.95 -7.70 -51.33
N ASN A 434 -25.65 -6.55 -51.21
CA ASN A 434 -27.12 -6.46 -51.17
C ASN A 434 -27.66 -6.47 -52.63
N PRO A 435 -28.90 -6.91 -52.95
CA PRO A 435 -30.10 -6.14 -52.55
C PRO A 435 -31.41 -6.96 -52.36
N MET A 436 -32.53 -6.25 -52.16
CA MET A 436 -33.91 -6.78 -52.14
C MET A 436 -34.39 -7.28 -53.51
N SER A 437 -35.30 -8.27 -53.53
CA SER A 437 -36.73 -8.09 -53.89
C SER A 437 -37.38 -9.40 -54.40
N SER A 438 -38.70 -9.50 -54.26
CA SER A 438 -39.49 -10.69 -54.63
C SER A 438 -40.55 -10.39 -55.69
N LEU A 439 -40.65 -11.27 -56.70
CA LEU A 439 -41.85 -11.97 -57.23
C LEU A 439 -41.64 -12.34 -58.74
N PRO A 440 -42.34 -13.34 -59.33
CA PRO A 440 -43.35 -14.26 -58.77
C PRO A 440 -43.24 -15.78 -59.14
N GLY A 441 -43.95 -16.64 -58.38
CA GLY A 441 -44.53 -17.92 -58.82
C GLY A 441 -43.84 -19.23 -58.36
N ARG A 442 -44.51 -20.41 -58.31
CA ARG A 442 -45.97 -20.73 -58.36
C ARG A 442 -46.23 -22.23 -57.96
N TYR A 443 -47.25 -22.49 -57.12
CA TYR A 443 -48.02 -23.76 -56.88
C TYR A 443 -47.37 -25.12 -56.47
N THR A 444 -48.08 -25.84 -55.57
CA THR A 444 -48.21 -27.33 -55.38
C THR A 444 -46.94 -28.17 -55.09
N GLU A 445 -46.95 -29.31 -54.37
CA GLU A 445 -47.94 -30.06 -53.55
C GLU A 445 -47.18 -30.92 -52.49
N SER A 446 -47.87 -31.69 -51.63
CA SER A 446 -47.24 -32.60 -50.64
C SER A 446 -47.32 -34.08 -51.03
N PRO A 447 -46.33 -34.92 -50.66
CA PRO A 447 -46.67 -36.10 -49.83
C PRO A 447 -45.58 -36.57 -48.83
N ALA A 448 -45.95 -37.55 -47.99
CA ALA A 448 -45.08 -38.43 -47.16
C ALA A 448 -45.24 -39.91 -47.67
N PRO A 449 -45.01 -41.04 -46.94
CA PRO A 449 -44.42 -41.35 -45.62
C PRO A 449 -43.48 -42.62 -45.62
N MET A 450 -43.51 -43.46 -44.56
CA MET A 450 -42.88 -44.81 -44.33
C MET A 450 -41.45 -44.83 -43.71
N HIS A 451 -41.09 -45.60 -42.66
CA HIS A 451 -41.17 -47.06 -42.31
C HIS A 451 -40.14 -47.95 -43.08
N SER A 452 -39.51 -49.02 -42.55
CA SER A 452 -39.45 -49.67 -41.21
C SER A 452 -38.38 -50.82 -41.16
N ASN A 453 -38.05 -51.36 -39.97
CA ASN A 453 -37.49 -52.71 -39.66
C ASN A 453 -36.39 -53.34 -40.58
N THR A 454 -35.19 -53.66 -40.09
CA THR A 454 -34.81 -54.92 -39.38
C THR A 454 -33.27 -54.88 -39.14
N GLY A 455 -32.61 -55.70 -38.30
CA GLY A 455 -33.00 -56.75 -37.37
C GLY A 455 -31.80 -57.21 -36.49
N SER A 456 -32.01 -58.07 -35.49
CA SER A 456 -31.01 -58.50 -34.49
C SER A 456 -29.99 -59.52 -35.01
N PHE A 457 -28.79 -59.64 -34.41
CA PHE A 457 -28.10 -60.92 -34.16
C PHE A 457 -26.99 -60.83 -33.07
N PHE A 458 -26.66 -61.99 -32.51
CA PHE A 458 -25.97 -62.33 -31.25
C PHE A 458 -24.49 -61.90 -31.04
N ALA A 459 -24.05 -61.98 -29.77
CA ALA A 459 -22.65 -62.09 -29.29
C ALA A 459 -22.35 -63.58 -28.88
N PRO A 460 -21.19 -64.04 -28.33
CA PRO A 460 -20.02 -63.30 -27.78
C PRO A 460 -18.61 -63.87 -28.22
N PRO A 461 -17.65 -64.30 -27.35
CA PRO A 461 -16.51 -63.48 -26.90
C PRO A 461 -15.09 -63.91 -27.44
N PRO A 462 -14.00 -64.15 -26.66
CA PRO A 462 -12.84 -63.24 -26.65
C PRO A 462 -11.45 -63.90 -26.91
N ARG A 463 -10.39 -63.09 -27.10
CA ARG A 463 -8.99 -63.44 -26.72
C ARG A 463 -7.96 -62.30 -26.84
N ALA A 464 -6.97 -62.34 -25.96
CA ALA A 464 -5.57 -61.97 -26.25
C ALA A 464 -4.73 -63.27 -26.25
N PRO A 465 -3.52 -63.30 -26.84
CA PRO A 465 -2.32 -62.95 -26.07
C PRO A 465 -1.19 -62.29 -26.90
N SER A 466 -0.02 -62.12 -26.27
CA SER A 466 1.19 -61.43 -26.74
C SER A 466 2.21 -62.29 -27.51
N THR A 467 3.04 -61.68 -28.37
CA THR A 467 4.48 -62.02 -28.57
C THR A 467 5.30 -60.87 -29.21
N ARG A 468 6.62 -60.87 -28.97
CA ARG A 468 7.72 -60.14 -29.69
C ARG A 468 8.56 -61.20 -30.49
N PRO A 469 9.83 -61.03 -30.99
CA PRO A 469 10.80 -59.90 -31.02
C PRO A 469 11.63 -59.78 -32.35
N MET A 470 12.81 -59.09 -32.29
CA MET A 470 13.93 -59.01 -33.28
C MET A 470 13.65 -58.22 -34.59
N ASP A 471 14.58 -57.52 -35.27
CA ASP A 471 15.94 -56.96 -35.05
C ASP A 471 16.08 -55.73 -36.01
N THR A 472 17.04 -54.77 -36.00
CA THR A 472 18.49 -54.88 -36.32
C THR A 472 19.14 -53.45 -36.32
N TYR A 473 20.43 -53.29 -35.98
CA TYR A 473 21.48 -52.26 -36.38
C TYR A 473 21.11 -50.86 -36.96
N SER A 474 21.85 -49.74 -36.79
CA SER A 474 23.05 -49.38 -35.98
C SER A 474 23.39 -47.85 -36.06
N GLN A 475 24.45 -47.42 -35.35
CA GLN A 475 25.15 -46.10 -35.37
C GLN A 475 24.58 -44.91 -34.55
N ASN A 476 25.37 -44.53 -33.53
CA ASN A 476 26.00 -43.20 -33.28
C ASN A 476 25.12 -41.94 -33.04
N VAL A 477 25.42 -40.98 -32.15
CA VAL A 477 26.55 -40.64 -31.22
C VAL A 477 26.04 -39.39 -30.42
N ASN A 478 26.34 -38.99 -29.18
CA ASN A 478 26.99 -39.44 -27.92
C ASN A 478 26.61 -38.38 -26.84
N THR A 479 26.86 -38.40 -25.52
CA THR A 479 27.11 -39.33 -24.37
C THR A 479 26.92 -38.45 -23.08
N TYR A 480 27.07 -38.83 -21.81
CA TYR A 480 27.54 -40.02 -21.07
C TYR A 480 26.65 -40.26 -19.83
N ALA A 481 26.60 -41.51 -19.35
CA ALA A 481 25.95 -41.93 -18.07
C ALA A 481 27.06 -42.12 -16.97
N PRO A 482 26.96 -42.93 -15.86
CA PRO A 482 26.11 -44.09 -15.58
C PRO A 482 25.54 -44.16 -14.12
N THR A 483 25.40 -45.38 -13.58
CA THR A 483 24.55 -45.78 -12.43
C THR A 483 25.33 -46.29 -11.21
N GLU A 484 24.55 -46.60 -10.15
CA GLU A 484 24.76 -47.64 -9.11
C GLU A 484 25.44 -48.95 -9.63
N VAL A 485 26.09 -49.84 -8.83
CA VAL A 485 26.33 -49.92 -7.36
C VAL A 485 27.52 -50.86 -7.00
N SER A 486 28.07 -50.74 -5.77
CA SER A 486 28.80 -51.78 -4.97
C SER A 486 30.32 -52.08 -5.10
N TYR A 487 30.87 -52.40 -3.91
CA TYR A 487 32.06 -53.21 -3.52
C TYR A 487 33.53 -52.73 -3.61
N SER A 488 34.20 -52.86 -2.45
CA SER A 488 35.66 -53.06 -2.17
C SER A 488 36.72 -52.03 -2.61
N GLY A 489 37.57 -51.63 -1.65
CA GLY A 489 38.93 -51.10 -1.90
C GLY A 489 39.99 -52.23 -1.94
N PRO A 490 41.30 -52.01 -1.63
CA PRO A 490 41.87 -50.86 -0.90
C PRO A 490 43.19 -50.27 -1.50
N ARG A 491 43.81 -49.34 -0.76
CA ARG A 491 45.24 -48.93 -0.79
C ARG A 491 45.76 -48.12 -2.00
N GLU A 492 46.78 -47.26 -1.88
CA GLU A 492 47.31 -46.43 -0.76
C GLU A 492 48.39 -45.49 -1.34
N TYR A 493 48.45 -44.19 -0.98
CA TYR A 493 49.68 -43.46 -0.63
C TYR A 493 49.41 -42.01 -0.16
N GLN A 494 50.37 -41.47 0.58
CA GLN A 494 50.42 -40.19 1.31
C GLN A 494 51.02 -39.03 0.46
N ALA A 495 51.03 -37.74 0.84
CA ALA A 495 50.20 -36.87 1.71
C ALA A 495 50.80 -35.44 1.69
N PHE A 496 50.06 -34.40 2.11
CA PHE A 496 50.55 -33.39 3.08
C PHE A 496 49.41 -32.56 3.73
N ASN A 497 49.71 -31.91 4.85
CA ASN A 497 48.80 -31.18 5.78
C ASN A 497 49.20 -29.69 5.88
N PRO A 498 48.57 -28.74 6.67
CA PRO A 498 47.92 -28.90 8.00
C PRO A 498 46.66 -27.98 8.26
N PRO A 499 46.26 -27.60 9.50
CA PRO A 499 45.48 -28.35 10.53
C PRO A 499 44.18 -27.60 11.02
N GLY A 500 43.35 -28.05 11.98
CA GLY A 500 43.27 -29.36 12.67
C GLY A 500 42.88 -29.40 14.18
N ARG A 501 41.98 -28.57 14.73
CA ARG A 501 41.55 -28.61 16.17
C ARG A 501 40.10 -28.10 16.43
N THR A 502 39.27 -28.61 17.35
CA THR A 502 39.24 -29.92 18.10
C THR A 502 37.83 -30.15 18.69
N ASN A 503 37.42 -31.41 18.89
CA ASN A 503 36.17 -31.81 19.58
C ASN A 503 36.43 -32.35 21.00
N THR A 504 35.41 -32.34 21.86
CA THR A 504 35.05 -33.50 22.71
C THR A 504 33.61 -33.38 23.21
N ALA A 505 32.98 -34.51 23.52
CA ALA A 505 31.60 -34.60 24.03
C ALA A 505 31.49 -35.72 25.08
N SER A 506 30.36 -35.83 25.76
CA SER A 506 30.03 -36.95 26.65
C SER A 506 28.52 -37.22 26.60
N SER A 507 28.14 -38.48 26.76
CA SER A 507 26.77 -38.98 26.60
C SER A 507 26.38 -39.87 27.79
N VAL A 508 25.07 -40.12 27.97
CA VAL A 508 24.44 -41.38 28.42
C VAL A 508 22.90 -41.21 28.45
N ASN A 509 22.16 -42.31 28.38
CA ASN A 509 20.70 -42.34 28.18
C ASN A 509 19.87 -42.23 29.47
N SER A 510 18.59 -41.84 29.28
CA SER A 510 17.37 -42.35 29.94
C SER A 510 17.28 -42.47 31.48
N TYR A 511 16.20 -41.95 32.06
CA TYR A 511 15.06 -42.79 32.50
C TYR A 511 13.80 -41.94 32.79
N GLN A 512 12.68 -42.61 33.09
CA GLN A 512 11.35 -42.00 33.27
C GLN A 512 10.96 -41.82 34.75
N SER A 513 10.00 -40.91 34.96
CA SER A 513 8.87 -41.01 35.89
C SER A 513 9.02 -40.81 37.41
N ARG A 514 8.04 -40.02 37.90
CA ARG A 514 7.34 -40.07 39.21
C ARG A 514 7.81 -39.13 40.34
N ALA A 515 6.85 -38.33 40.80
CA ALA A 515 6.84 -37.51 42.02
C ALA A 515 6.13 -38.29 43.17
N PRO A 516 5.78 -37.73 44.36
CA PRO A 516 5.93 -36.34 44.84
C PRO A 516 6.34 -36.15 46.33
N MET A 517 6.30 -34.87 46.78
CA MET A 517 5.73 -34.41 48.08
C MET A 517 6.63 -34.06 49.30
N GLN A 518 6.22 -32.94 49.93
CA GLN A 518 6.41 -32.49 51.34
C GLN A 518 7.58 -31.55 51.74
N ARG A 519 7.30 -30.82 52.85
CA ARG A 519 7.94 -29.63 53.45
C ARG A 519 8.85 -30.04 54.66
N PRO A 520 9.53 -29.17 55.45
CA PRO A 520 9.45 -27.70 55.56
C PRO A 520 10.75 -26.88 55.77
N PHE A 521 10.55 -25.55 55.88
CA PHE A 521 11.34 -24.49 56.54
C PHE A 521 12.13 -24.90 57.81
N PRO A 522 13.25 -24.22 58.21
CA PRO A 522 13.25 -22.76 58.45
C PRO A 522 14.53 -21.91 58.16
N ILE A 523 14.29 -20.60 58.27
CA ILE A 523 15.20 -19.41 58.26
C ILE A 523 15.71 -19.18 59.72
N PRO A 524 16.94 -18.69 60.02
CA PRO A 524 17.12 -17.22 60.23
C PRO A 524 18.52 -16.52 60.16
N VAL A 525 18.40 -15.18 60.02
CA VAL A 525 19.22 -14.01 60.49
C VAL A 525 20.57 -13.56 59.87
N ARG A 526 20.57 -12.25 59.57
CA ARG A 526 21.61 -11.18 59.66
C ARG A 526 22.87 -11.29 58.79
N SER A 527 23.34 -10.29 58.03
CA SER A 527 23.25 -8.80 58.03
C SER A 527 24.21 -8.06 58.98
N ALA A 528 25.33 -7.55 58.46
CA ALA A 528 26.14 -6.47 59.07
C ALA A 528 27.07 -5.76 58.04
N THR A 529 27.24 -4.47 58.22
CA THR A 529 28.11 -3.50 57.49
C THR A 529 29.59 -3.56 57.92
N GLY A 530 30.55 -3.21 57.05
CA GLY A 530 31.94 -2.89 57.47
C GLY A 530 33.01 -2.78 56.34
N PRO A 531 34.05 -1.90 56.41
CA PRO A 531 34.97 -1.64 55.28
C PRO A 531 36.51 -1.76 55.55
N MET A 532 37.32 -1.69 54.46
CA MET A 532 38.76 -1.25 54.38
C MET A 532 39.86 -2.18 54.97
N PRO A 533 41.20 -2.01 54.71
CA PRO A 533 41.94 -1.23 53.67
C PRO A 533 43.20 -1.89 53.00
N SER A 534 43.67 -1.27 51.90
CA SER A 534 45.09 -1.00 51.44
C SER A 534 46.28 -1.98 51.58
N ARG A 535 47.15 -2.03 50.53
CA ARG A 535 48.63 -2.15 50.66
C ARG A 535 49.39 -1.53 49.47
N GLU A 536 50.57 -0.96 49.75
CA GLU A 536 51.51 -0.21 48.88
C GLU A 536 52.90 -0.24 49.59
N PRO A 537 53.94 0.58 49.30
CA PRO A 537 54.41 1.25 48.07
C PRO A 537 55.83 0.68 47.74
N PRO A 538 56.92 1.43 47.40
CA PRO A 538 57.15 2.70 46.66
C PRO A 538 58.06 2.45 45.43
N PRO A 539 58.83 3.42 44.84
CA PRO A 539 58.81 4.90 44.85
C PRO A 539 58.54 5.44 43.41
N ARG A 540 59.06 6.54 42.81
CA ARG A 540 59.98 7.71 43.00
C ARG A 540 59.56 8.74 41.88
N SER A 541 59.97 10.02 41.74
CA SER A 541 60.39 11.18 42.56
C SER A 541 61.08 12.18 41.60
N LEU A 542 60.90 13.51 41.50
CA LEU A 542 60.03 14.60 41.98
C LEU A 542 60.08 15.69 40.84
N THR A 543 59.44 16.86 40.77
CA THR A 543 58.63 17.78 41.64
C THR A 543 57.70 18.56 40.66
N GLY A 544 56.89 19.59 40.94
CA GLY A 544 56.61 20.46 42.09
C GLY A 544 55.39 21.37 41.76
N SER A 545 55.08 22.43 42.52
CA SER A 545 53.67 22.91 42.59
C SER A 545 53.37 24.39 42.94
N ILE A 546 52.25 24.89 42.37
CA ILE A 546 51.22 25.83 42.93
C ILE A 546 51.34 27.38 42.72
N PRO A 547 50.23 28.13 42.45
CA PRO A 547 50.14 29.59 42.16
C PRO A 547 49.40 30.36 43.32
N PRO A 548 48.65 31.51 43.19
CA PRO A 548 48.45 32.56 42.14
C PRO A 548 48.45 34.05 42.67
N ARG A 549 48.14 35.08 41.84
CA ARG A 549 47.43 36.37 42.17
C ARG A 549 47.24 37.30 40.92
N ALA A 550 46.51 38.41 41.05
CA ALA A 550 46.18 39.37 39.96
C ALA A 550 46.50 40.86 40.29
N ALA A 551 46.65 41.72 39.26
CA ALA A 551 46.74 43.19 39.40
C ALA A 551 46.40 43.99 38.11
N THR A 552 46.04 45.26 38.31
CA THR A 552 45.32 46.25 37.48
C THR A 552 46.11 47.16 36.49
N ALA A 553 45.49 47.47 35.34
CA ALA A 553 45.27 48.81 34.73
C ALA A 553 46.36 49.77 34.12
N ARG A 554 46.14 50.12 32.83
CA ARG A 554 46.31 51.47 32.15
C ARG A 554 47.72 52.11 32.03
N PRO A 555 47.95 53.21 31.24
CA PRO A 555 47.08 53.95 30.29
C PRO A 555 47.64 54.22 28.85
N GLU A 556 46.77 54.75 27.98
CA GLU A 556 46.92 55.71 26.85
C GLU A 556 48.29 56.07 26.21
N ARG A 557 48.37 56.07 24.85
CA ARG A 557 48.36 57.29 23.99
C ARG A 557 48.42 57.01 22.47
N ALA A 558 48.05 58.04 21.70
CA ALA A 558 48.18 58.23 20.24
C ALA A 558 48.45 59.76 20.01
N PRO A 559 48.41 60.37 18.79
CA PRO A 559 48.52 59.89 17.40
C PRO A 559 49.89 60.43 16.83
N PRO A 560 50.04 61.04 15.62
CA PRO A 560 49.38 60.96 14.30
C PRO A 560 50.35 60.74 13.11
N TYR A 561 49.83 60.67 11.88
CA TYR A 561 50.19 61.59 10.77
C TYR A 561 49.06 61.63 9.71
N ASN A 562 49.03 62.66 8.87
CA ASN A 562 47.89 63.01 7.99
C ASN A 562 48.36 63.52 6.61
N TYR A 563 47.49 63.49 5.59
CA TYR A 563 47.60 64.34 4.39
C TYR A 563 46.25 64.48 3.64
N ASP A 564 45.84 65.73 3.38
CA ASP A 564 44.62 66.12 2.65
C ASP A 564 44.94 66.78 1.30
N VAL A 565 44.00 66.75 0.33
CA VAL A 565 43.86 67.75 -0.76
C VAL A 565 42.37 67.97 -1.11
N GLU A 566 42.02 69.21 -1.45
CA GLU A 566 40.68 69.82 -1.64
C GLU A 566 39.93 69.39 -2.94
N SER A 567 38.65 69.72 -3.23
CA SER A 567 37.99 71.05 -3.26
C SER A 567 36.46 71.02 -3.52
N GLN A 568 35.78 72.19 -3.52
CA GLN A 568 34.30 72.43 -3.62
C GLN A 568 33.90 73.16 -4.94
N PRO A 569 32.73 73.87 -5.14
CA PRO A 569 31.37 73.90 -4.52
C PRO A 569 30.17 73.92 -5.55
N GLY A 570 28.86 74.02 -5.15
CA GLY A 570 27.74 73.95 -6.14
C GLY A 570 26.25 74.31 -5.82
N ARG A 571 25.91 75.22 -4.89
CA ARG A 571 24.62 75.98 -4.66
C ARG A 571 23.27 75.71 -5.42
N ASN A 572 22.17 75.78 -4.63
CA ASN A 572 20.79 76.33 -4.92
C ASN A 572 19.79 75.51 -5.79
N ARG A 573 18.44 75.68 -5.72
CA ARG A 573 17.53 76.57 -4.93
C ARG A 573 16.18 75.85 -4.56
N CYS A 574 15.41 76.46 -3.65
CA CYS A 574 14.12 76.02 -3.08
C CYS A 574 12.90 76.07 -4.03
N GLU A 575 11.83 75.31 -3.72
CA GLU A 575 10.49 75.88 -3.48
C GLU A 575 9.47 74.89 -2.85
N ASN A 576 8.91 75.22 -1.67
CA ASN A 576 7.46 75.33 -1.36
C ASN A 576 7.15 75.29 0.16
N MET A 577 6.07 75.96 0.57
CA MET A 577 5.65 76.12 1.97
C MET A 577 4.13 75.93 2.14
N LEU A 578 3.73 75.46 3.34
CA LEU A 578 2.38 75.56 3.95
C LEU A 578 1.16 74.98 3.21
N LYS A 579 0.65 73.86 3.76
CA LYS A 579 -0.72 73.68 4.30
C LYS A 579 -0.87 72.22 4.79
N ASP A 580 -0.66 71.92 6.07
CA ASP A 580 -1.53 72.13 7.25
C ASP A 580 -2.47 70.97 7.59
N ASN A 581 -2.34 70.50 8.84
CA ASN A 581 -3.37 69.90 9.69
C ASN A 581 -4.24 68.73 9.17
N MET A 582 -3.61 67.64 8.72
CA MET A 582 -4.26 66.31 8.75
C MET A 582 -3.37 65.15 9.27
N PHE A 583 -2.36 65.46 10.11
CA PHE A 583 -1.38 64.45 10.58
C PHE A 583 -1.28 64.29 12.11
N LYS A 584 -1.80 65.24 12.91
CA LYS A 584 -1.67 65.23 14.39
C LYS A 584 -2.65 64.33 15.14
N PHE A 585 -3.63 63.72 14.45
CA PHE A 585 -4.61 62.80 15.07
C PHE A 585 -4.33 61.31 14.84
N TRP A 586 -3.26 60.97 14.08
CA TRP A 586 -2.94 59.58 13.70
C TRP A 586 -1.76 58.96 14.48
N ILE A 587 -1.02 59.79 15.22
CA ILE A 587 0.20 59.37 15.93
C ILE A 587 -0.10 58.84 17.34
N LEU A 588 -1.14 59.35 18.03
CA LEU A 588 -1.41 58.99 19.42
C LEU A 588 -2.01 57.58 19.59
N THR A 589 -2.84 57.14 18.66
CA THR A 589 -3.53 55.83 18.72
C THR A 589 -2.61 54.64 18.42
N THR A 590 -1.50 54.89 17.72
CA THR A 590 -0.62 53.85 17.16
C THR A 590 0.44 53.37 18.16
N PHE A 591 0.66 54.08 19.27
CA PHE A 591 1.71 53.78 20.24
C PHE A 591 1.31 52.77 21.33
N LEU A 592 0.04 52.70 21.73
CA LEU A 592 -0.42 51.86 22.85
C LEU A 592 -0.67 50.39 22.47
N ILE A 593 -1.02 50.09 21.22
CA ILE A 593 -1.33 48.72 20.77
C ILE A 593 -0.07 47.89 20.48
N ASN A 594 1.05 48.54 20.15
CA ASN A 594 2.29 47.85 19.75
C ASN A 594 3.10 47.29 20.94
N SER A 595 2.85 47.73 22.18
CA SER A 595 3.63 47.27 23.34
C SER A 595 3.39 45.79 23.66
N VAL A 596 2.14 45.33 23.61
CA VAL A 596 1.78 43.92 23.91
C VAL A 596 2.26 42.94 22.83
N ARG A 597 2.18 43.34 21.54
CA ARG A 597 2.66 42.48 20.42
C ARG A 597 4.17 42.34 20.36
N CYS A 598 4.94 43.24 20.96
CA CYS A 598 6.40 43.18 20.93
C CYS A 598 6.96 42.01 21.78
N SER A 599 6.30 41.68 22.89
CA SER A 599 6.75 40.61 23.81
C SER A 599 6.71 39.21 23.17
N GLN A 600 5.73 38.95 22.29
CA GLN A 600 5.56 37.64 21.65
C GLN A 600 6.59 37.39 20.53
N TYR A 601 6.99 38.43 19.78
CA TYR A 601 8.01 38.32 18.74
C TYR A 601 9.44 38.27 19.30
N ALA A 602 9.71 38.89 20.46
CA ALA A 602 11.01 38.83 21.13
C ALA A 602 11.40 37.38 21.51
N PHE A 603 10.43 36.55 21.87
CA PHE A 603 10.62 35.13 22.17
C PHE A 603 11.10 34.35 20.94
N GLN A 604 10.53 34.66 19.76
CA GLN A 604 10.79 33.95 18.51
C GLN A 604 12.15 34.35 17.88
N SER A 605 12.60 35.59 18.05
CA SER A 605 13.92 36.03 17.57
C SER A 605 15.08 35.51 18.45
N HIS A 606 14.96 35.56 19.78
CA HIS A 606 16.00 35.11 20.70
C HIS A 606 16.24 33.60 20.71
N LEU A 607 15.26 32.79 20.30
CA LEU A 607 15.46 31.35 20.08
C LEU A 607 16.25 31.04 18.81
N LEU A 608 16.13 31.85 17.74
CA LEU A 608 16.74 31.53 16.44
C LEU A 608 18.16 32.09 16.27
N GLN A 609 18.46 33.28 16.81
CA GLN A 609 19.78 33.90 16.60
C GLN A 609 20.95 33.19 17.32
N SER A 610 20.72 32.49 18.43
CA SER A 610 21.79 31.73 19.13
C SER A 610 22.08 30.37 18.49
N TYR A 611 21.13 29.76 17.79
CA TYR A 611 21.31 28.41 17.20
C TYR A 611 22.02 28.42 15.84
N GLY A 612 22.04 29.55 15.12
CA GLY A 612 22.65 29.65 13.79
C GLY A 612 24.15 29.33 13.72
N PHE A 613 24.87 29.39 14.84
CA PHE A 613 26.29 28.98 14.94
C PHE A 613 26.49 27.50 15.33
N PHE A 614 25.49 26.83 15.90
CA PHE A 614 25.61 25.45 16.40
C PHE A 614 25.25 24.41 15.34
N VAL A 615 24.19 24.68 14.56
CA VAL A 615 23.63 23.76 13.52
C VAL A 615 24.67 23.34 12.47
N ASN A 616 25.69 24.17 12.22
CA ASN A 616 26.66 23.96 11.14
C ASN A 616 27.82 23.01 11.49
N SER A 617 27.79 22.31 12.63
CA SER A 617 28.94 21.53 13.12
C SER A 617 28.66 20.11 13.64
N ASN A 618 27.43 19.75 14.07
CA ASN A 618 27.14 18.44 14.66
C ASN A 618 25.72 17.90 14.35
N MET A 619 25.39 17.74 13.06
CA MET A 619 24.32 16.80 12.64
C MET A 619 24.75 15.96 11.43
N PRO A 620 25.72 15.05 11.58
CA PRO A 620 25.79 13.91 10.68
C PRO A 620 24.50 13.08 10.83
N SER A 621 23.92 12.64 9.71
CA SER A 621 22.85 11.64 9.77
C SER A 621 23.39 10.39 10.43
N ALA A 622 22.86 10.02 11.59
CA ALA A 622 23.01 8.66 12.09
C ALA A 622 22.47 7.68 11.04
N THR A 623 23.18 6.56 10.87
CA THR A 623 22.70 5.32 10.24
C THR A 623 21.73 5.44 9.05
N SER A 624 22.26 5.62 7.84
CA SER A 624 21.56 5.20 6.60
C SER A 624 21.59 3.68 6.36
N GLU A 625 22.03 2.92 7.36
CA GLU A 625 22.17 1.46 7.35
C GLU A 625 21.14 0.83 8.30
N TRP A 626 21.15 -0.49 8.46
CA TRP A 626 20.34 -1.19 9.46
C TRP A 626 21.13 -1.31 10.76
N HIS A 627 20.51 -1.10 11.91
CA HIS A 627 21.20 -1.32 13.19
C HIS A 627 21.29 -2.84 13.50
N GLU A 628 22.18 -3.22 14.40
CA GLU A 628 22.51 -4.64 14.67
C GLU A 628 21.29 -5.50 15.06
N GLY A 629 20.32 -4.92 15.77
CA GLY A 629 19.10 -5.60 16.19
C GLY A 629 18.14 -5.87 15.02
N GLU A 630 17.98 -4.93 14.09
CA GLU A 630 17.27 -5.18 12.83
C GLU A 630 17.96 -6.28 12.03
N LEU A 631 19.30 -6.25 11.95
CA LEU A 631 20.08 -7.29 11.26
C LEU A 631 19.95 -8.66 11.94
N ALA A 632 19.85 -8.72 13.27
CA ALA A 632 19.57 -9.95 14.02
C ALA A 632 18.16 -10.47 13.71
N MET A 633 17.13 -9.61 13.71
CA MET A 633 15.78 -9.97 13.29
C MET A 633 15.72 -10.42 11.82
N HIS A 634 16.48 -9.78 10.92
CA HIS A 634 16.55 -10.17 9.51
C HIS A 634 17.22 -11.52 9.32
N GLN A 635 18.21 -11.86 10.14
CA GLN A 635 18.85 -13.18 10.16
C GLN A 635 17.91 -14.26 10.73
N GLN A 636 17.33 -14.02 11.92
CA GLN A 636 16.43 -14.98 12.59
C GLN A 636 15.20 -15.30 11.73
N LEU A 637 14.62 -14.30 11.06
CA LEU A 637 13.45 -14.45 10.18
C LEU A 637 13.81 -14.61 8.69
N LYS A 638 15.08 -14.90 8.36
CA LYS A 638 15.57 -15.22 7.00
C LYS A 638 15.15 -14.21 5.91
N ILE A 639 15.20 -12.93 6.24
CA ILE A 639 14.71 -11.82 5.42
C ILE A 639 15.71 -11.48 4.29
N PRO A 640 15.27 -11.33 3.02
CA PRO A 640 16.16 -10.94 1.93
C PRO A 640 16.81 -9.56 2.11
N LYS A 641 18.13 -9.47 1.89
CA LYS A 641 18.90 -8.21 2.04
C LYS A 641 18.41 -7.11 1.08
N ARG A 642 18.07 -5.96 1.64
CA ARG A 642 17.66 -4.70 0.98
C ARG A 642 18.28 -3.50 1.71
N GLY A 643 18.19 -2.29 1.16
CA GLY A 643 18.59 -1.05 1.86
C GLY A 643 17.51 -0.55 2.83
N ASN A 644 17.93 0.18 3.87
CA ASN A 644 17.02 0.86 4.80
C ASN A 644 16.26 1.98 4.06
N PRO A 645 14.91 2.01 4.08
CA PRO A 645 14.11 3.05 3.42
C PRO A 645 13.85 4.28 4.30
N THR A 646 14.37 4.32 5.52
CA THR A 646 14.28 5.49 6.42
C THR A 646 15.01 6.68 5.79
N PHE A 647 14.37 7.84 5.75
CA PHE A 647 14.96 9.06 5.22
C PHE A 647 15.74 9.79 6.32
N PRO A 648 16.95 10.30 6.00
CA PRO A 648 17.66 11.20 6.90
C PRO A 648 16.96 12.57 6.94
N GLY A 649 16.80 13.12 8.14
CA GLY A 649 16.03 14.33 8.40
C GLY A 649 14.52 14.18 8.16
N LEU A 650 13.78 15.29 8.24
CA LEU A 650 12.37 15.34 7.83
C LEU A 650 12.23 15.57 6.32
N ALA A 651 11.84 14.54 5.57
CA ALA A 651 11.51 14.74 4.16
C ALA A 651 10.25 15.60 4.01
N ALA A 652 10.28 16.65 3.17
CA ALA A 652 9.19 17.64 3.08
C ALA A 652 7.80 17.05 2.78
N HIS A 653 7.72 15.93 2.06
CA HIS A 653 6.45 15.24 1.78
C HIS A 653 5.88 14.50 3.01
N TYR A 654 6.72 14.11 3.97
CA TYR A 654 6.29 13.64 5.28
C TYR A 654 5.88 14.80 6.18
N GLY A 655 6.59 15.93 6.16
CA GLY A 655 6.20 17.15 6.89
C GLY A 655 4.77 17.61 6.55
N MET A 656 4.36 17.52 5.28
CA MET A 656 2.97 17.80 4.87
C MET A 656 1.94 16.78 5.37
N ARG A 657 2.33 15.51 5.56
CA ARG A 657 1.46 14.45 6.09
C ARG A 657 1.31 14.54 7.61
N VAL A 658 2.38 14.93 8.31
CA VAL A 658 2.34 15.28 9.75
C VAL A 658 1.31 16.39 10.00
N MET A 659 1.26 17.42 9.14
CA MET A 659 0.24 18.47 9.22
C MET A 659 -1.20 17.99 8.97
N GLN A 660 -1.39 16.87 8.28
CA GLN A 660 -2.72 16.30 8.04
C GLN A 660 -3.17 15.36 9.18
N SER A 661 -2.22 14.82 9.94
CA SER A 661 -2.49 13.97 11.11
C SER A 661 -3.25 14.75 12.19
N SER A 662 -4.27 14.12 12.78
CA SER A 662 -4.97 14.63 13.96
C SER A 662 -4.29 14.21 15.27
N LEU A 663 -3.48 13.16 15.25
CA LEU A 663 -2.80 12.61 16.41
C LEU A 663 -1.29 12.42 16.15
N VAL A 664 -0.50 12.53 17.20
CA VAL A 664 0.89 12.05 17.22
C VAL A 664 1.10 11.27 18.51
N ALA A 665 1.41 9.98 18.38
CA ALA A 665 1.96 9.22 19.50
C ALA A 665 3.44 9.61 19.69
N LEU A 666 3.85 9.91 20.91
CA LEU A 666 5.21 10.37 21.24
C LEU A 666 5.83 9.45 22.30
N GLY A 667 7.15 9.32 22.29
CA GLY A 667 7.88 8.65 23.36
C GLY A 667 9.26 9.24 23.62
N THR A 668 9.71 9.13 24.87
CA THR A 668 11.03 9.54 25.37
C THR A 668 11.45 8.59 26.50
N LEU A 669 12.65 8.79 27.06
CA LEU A 669 13.12 8.08 28.24
C LEU A 669 12.90 8.90 29.52
N ASP A 670 12.45 8.27 30.59
CA ASP A 670 12.49 8.86 31.94
C ASP A 670 13.92 8.86 32.51
N ASN A 671 14.06 9.33 33.75
CA ASN A 671 15.36 9.53 34.40
C ASN A 671 16.04 8.22 34.83
N GLU A 672 15.30 7.11 34.83
CA GLU A 672 15.82 5.75 35.02
C GLU A 672 16.17 5.08 33.67
N GLY A 673 16.01 5.81 32.55
CA GLY A 673 16.23 5.31 31.20
C GLY A 673 15.09 4.46 30.65
N ARG A 674 13.94 4.38 31.32
CA ARG A 674 12.78 3.61 30.84
C ARG A 674 12.03 4.41 29.76
N PRO A 675 11.74 3.81 28.59
CA PRO A 675 10.89 4.43 27.60
C PRO A 675 9.43 4.48 28.06
N TRP A 676 8.80 5.62 27.84
CA TRP A 676 7.34 5.78 27.96
C TRP A 676 6.74 6.23 26.62
N THR A 677 5.44 6.03 26.45
CA THR A 677 4.68 6.47 25.27
C THR A 677 3.44 7.26 25.69
N THR A 678 3.01 8.23 24.89
CA THR A 678 1.75 8.98 25.05
C THR A 678 1.13 9.27 23.68
N VAL A 679 -0.08 9.85 23.64
CA VAL A 679 -0.73 10.32 22.41
C VAL A 679 -1.26 11.73 22.61
N TRP A 680 -0.75 12.69 21.83
CA TRP A 680 -1.19 14.10 21.83
C TRP A 680 -1.91 14.44 20.52
N GLY A 681 -2.63 15.57 20.50
CA GLY A 681 -3.38 16.05 19.35
C GLY A 681 -4.88 16.21 19.63
N GLY A 682 -5.71 15.82 18.67
CA GLY A 682 -7.17 16.02 18.63
C GLY A 682 -7.60 16.96 17.51
N GLU A 683 -6.76 17.96 17.20
CA GLU A 683 -6.91 18.84 16.04
C GLU A 683 -5.86 18.55 14.96
N ARG A 684 -6.23 18.70 13.68
CA ARG A 684 -5.27 18.57 12.56
C ARG A 684 -4.32 19.78 12.52
N ALA A 685 -3.10 19.57 12.01
CA ALA A 685 -2.02 20.57 11.92
C ALA A 685 -1.49 21.12 13.26
N PHE A 686 -1.83 20.50 14.39
CA PHE A 686 -1.24 20.78 15.70
C PHE A 686 0.29 20.50 15.71
N ALA A 687 0.72 19.52 14.92
CA ALA A 687 2.11 19.25 14.58
C ALA A 687 2.41 19.75 13.15
N ARG A 688 3.46 20.56 12.97
CA ARG A 688 3.78 21.18 11.66
C ARG A 688 5.28 21.50 11.50
N PRO A 689 5.85 21.42 10.28
CA PRO A 689 7.20 21.90 10.02
C PRO A 689 7.29 23.42 10.17
N VAL A 690 8.33 23.90 10.86
CA VAL A 690 8.60 25.34 11.07
C VAL A 690 9.97 25.78 10.54
N ALA A 691 10.91 24.85 10.39
CA ALA A 691 12.17 25.02 9.69
C ALA A 691 12.56 23.70 9.00
N GLU A 692 13.66 23.71 8.23
CA GLU A 692 14.20 22.47 7.67
C GLU A 692 14.62 21.52 8.80
N GLY A 693 14.11 20.29 8.77
CA GLY A 693 14.31 19.30 9.84
C GLY A 693 13.52 19.55 11.15
N VAL A 694 12.82 20.67 11.34
CA VAL A 694 12.19 21.01 12.63
C VAL A 694 10.67 20.99 12.57
N LEU A 695 10.05 20.16 13.42
CA LEU A 695 8.62 20.16 13.71
C LEU A 695 8.33 20.99 14.96
N ALA A 696 7.27 21.79 14.93
CA ALA A 696 6.66 22.36 16.12
C ALA A 696 5.33 21.66 16.43
N PHE A 697 5.07 21.46 17.73
CA PHE A 697 3.84 20.92 18.29
C PHE A 697 3.15 22.00 19.12
N ASN A 698 1.83 22.09 19.03
CA ASN A 698 0.97 22.90 19.89
C ASN A 698 -0.28 22.08 20.27
N SER A 699 -0.28 21.46 21.44
CA SER A 699 -1.35 20.55 21.92
C SER A 699 -1.73 20.91 23.36
N SER A 700 -3.00 20.76 23.73
CA SER A 700 -3.34 20.51 25.13
C SER A 700 -2.78 19.16 25.56
N VAL A 701 -2.25 19.04 26.78
CA VAL A 701 -1.73 17.78 27.34
C VAL A 701 -2.08 17.69 28.82
N ASP A 702 -2.15 16.49 29.38
CA ASP A 702 -2.13 16.33 30.84
C ASP A 702 -0.70 16.59 31.35
N THR A 703 -0.47 17.75 31.96
CA THR A 703 0.84 18.09 32.53
C THR A 703 1.12 17.44 33.89
N ARG A 704 0.16 16.70 34.45
CA ARG A 704 0.28 16.09 35.79
C ARG A 704 0.67 14.62 35.76
N HIS A 705 -0.07 13.78 35.02
CA HIS A 705 0.05 12.33 35.12
C HIS A 705 0.67 11.65 33.86
N ASP A 706 0.62 12.30 32.68
CA ASP A 706 1.32 11.86 31.46
C ASP A 706 2.84 11.68 31.75
N PRO A 707 3.37 10.45 31.66
CA PRO A 707 4.76 10.16 31.98
C PRO A 707 5.74 10.68 30.91
N VAL A 708 5.31 10.83 29.65
CA VAL A 708 6.14 11.41 28.58
C VAL A 708 6.22 12.92 28.76
N PHE A 709 5.14 13.62 29.13
CA PHE A 709 5.24 15.03 29.48
C PHE A 709 6.22 15.24 30.64
N ARG A 710 6.03 14.51 31.76
CA ARG A 710 6.91 14.63 32.95
C ARG A 710 8.38 14.28 32.63
N ALA A 711 8.63 13.29 31.77
CA ALA A 711 9.98 12.96 31.33
C ALA A 711 10.60 14.01 30.39
N LEU A 712 9.80 14.68 29.54
CA LEU A 712 10.29 15.78 28.70
C LEU A 712 10.55 17.06 29.51
N TRP A 713 9.71 17.37 30.51
CA TRP A 713 9.81 18.52 31.43
C TRP A 713 10.57 18.24 32.73
N ASP A 714 11.46 17.24 32.72
CA ASP A 714 12.31 16.92 33.87
C ASP A 714 13.12 18.13 34.36
N GLY A 715 13.28 18.24 35.68
CA GLY A 715 13.96 19.35 36.34
C GLY A 715 13.17 20.66 36.43
N ILE A 716 11.92 20.73 35.96
CA ILE A 716 11.03 21.90 36.13
C ILE A 716 9.89 21.55 37.09
N ASP A 717 9.65 22.43 38.07
CA ASP A 717 8.59 22.30 39.07
C ASP A 717 7.22 22.76 38.56
N GLU A 718 6.17 22.53 39.37
CA GLU A 718 4.80 22.88 38.96
C GLU A 718 4.59 24.39 38.83
N GLU A 719 5.32 25.20 39.61
CA GLU A 719 5.32 26.66 39.47
C GLU A 719 5.93 27.10 38.13
N GLY A 720 7.08 26.53 37.73
CA GLY A 720 7.70 26.78 36.43
C GLY A 720 6.86 26.29 35.25
N ILE A 721 6.13 25.18 35.41
CA ILE A 721 5.15 24.67 34.43
C ILE A 721 3.97 25.64 34.28
N ILE A 722 3.43 26.19 35.38
CA ILE A 722 2.33 27.17 35.33
C ILE A 722 2.80 28.52 34.77
N GLN A 723 4.02 28.96 35.11
CA GLN A 723 4.64 30.20 34.63
C GLN A 723 5.11 30.13 33.16
N GLY A 724 5.17 28.95 32.55
CA GLY A 724 5.57 28.77 31.16
C GLY A 724 7.08 28.91 30.91
N VAL A 725 7.90 28.45 31.86
CA VAL A 725 9.37 28.47 31.74
C VAL A 725 9.84 27.71 30.50
N ILE A 726 10.78 28.28 29.75
CA ILE A 726 11.39 27.61 28.60
C ILE A 726 12.28 26.47 29.08
N ASN A 727 11.82 25.25 28.84
CA ASN A 727 12.66 24.07 28.89
C ASN A 727 13.62 24.04 27.68
N ARG A 728 14.91 23.86 27.94
CA ARG A 728 15.92 23.46 26.95
C ARG A 728 16.66 22.24 27.52
N PRO A 729 16.22 21.00 27.22
CA PRO A 729 16.75 19.82 27.88
C PRO A 729 18.27 19.68 27.68
N ASN A 730 18.95 19.08 28.66
CA ASN A 730 20.40 18.85 28.65
C ASN A 730 21.21 20.13 28.31
N GLY A 731 20.83 21.27 28.90
CA GLY A 731 21.51 22.55 28.70
C GLY A 731 21.36 23.16 27.29
N GLY A 732 20.56 22.56 26.41
CA GLY A 732 20.39 22.95 25.01
C GLY A 732 20.85 21.90 23.99
N GLU A 733 21.46 20.78 24.42
CA GLU A 733 21.73 19.61 23.57
C GLU A 733 20.44 18.87 23.18
N GLY A 734 19.39 19.02 23.98
CA GLY A 734 18.07 18.41 23.76
C GLY A 734 17.93 17.00 24.34
N LYS A 735 16.71 16.47 24.34
CA LYS A 735 16.39 15.14 24.89
C LYS A 735 15.86 14.22 23.79
N GLY A 736 16.35 12.98 23.75
CA GLY A 736 15.97 11.98 22.75
C GLY A 736 14.47 11.69 22.76
N MET A 737 13.85 11.69 21.59
CA MET A 737 12.43 11.38 21.45
C MET A 737 12.11 10.74 20.09
N ALA A 738 11.00 10.02 20.04
CA ALA A 738 10.41 9.55 18.80
C ALA A 738 8.92 9.90 18.72
N GLY A 739 8.40 9.87 17.51
CA GLY A 739 6.99 10.15 17.24
C GLY A 739 6.42 9.33 16.09
N LEU A 740 5.12 9.08 16.14
CA LEU A 740 4.31 8.52 15.07
C LEU A 740 3.13 9.47 14.83
N SER A 741 3.22 10.32 13.80
CA SER A 741 2.03 11.06 13.36
C SER A 741 1.08 10.10 12.65
N ILE A 742 -0.19 10.20 12.98
CA ILE A 742 -1.21 9.25 12.53
C ILE A 742 -2.53 9.96 12.24
N ASP A 743 -3.12 9.63 11.10
CA ASP A 743 -4.48 9.97 10.71
C ASP A 743 -5.28 8.67 10.60
N LEU A 744 -6.15 8.40 11.57
CA LEU A 744 -6.91 7.16 11.61
C LEU A 744 -8.03 7.11 10.56
N ASP A 745 -8.58 8.26 10.15
CA ASP A 745 -9.60 8.34 9.10
C ASP A 745 -9.02 7.95 7.73
N THR A 746 -7.93 8.58 7.32
CA THR A 746 -7.25 8.26 6.05
C THR A 746 -6.34 7.03 6.12
N ARG A 747 -6.12 6.45 7.31
CA ARG A 747 -5.16 5.38 7.62
C ARG A 747 -3.71 5.73 7.25
N ASP A 748 -3.34 7.01 7.37
CA ASP A 748 -1.97 7.47 7.08
C ASP A 748 -1.10 7.48 8.34
N ARG A 749 0.19 7.12 8.21
CA ARG A 749 1.15 7.26 9.31
C ARG A 749 2.60 7.55 8.88
N VAL A 750 3.27 8.42 9.63
CA VAL A 750 4.69 8.78 9.48
C VAL A 750 5.41 8.62 10.82
N LYS A 751 6.52 7.88 10.81
CA LYS A 751 7.46 7.77 11.93
C LYS A 751 8.51 8.87 11.87
N LEU A 752 8.94 9.31 13.04
CA LEU A 752 9.84 10.43 13.29
C LEU A 752 10.82 10.02 14.41
N GLY A 753 12.11 10.13 14.17
CA GLY A 753 13.16 10.01 15.19
C GLY A 753 13.89 11.36 15.34
N GLY A 754 14.33 11.71 16.56
CA GLY A 754 15.02 12.98 16.78
C GLY A 754 15.18 13.39 18.25
N THR A 755 15.24 14.70 18.48
CA THR A 755 15.37 15.29 19.83
C THR A 755 14.41 16.44 20.06
N MET A 756 13.90 16.57 21.28
CA MET A 756 13.27 17.79 21.77
C MET A 756 14.35 18.86 21.92
N LEU A 757 14.23 19.97 21.18
CA LEU A 757 15.18 21.08 21.19
C LEU A 757 14.84 22.07 22.31
N ALA A 758 13.56 22.42 22.42
CA ALA A 758 13.01 23.30 23.44
C ALA A 758 11.49 23.12 23.55
N GLY A 759 10.93 23.54 24.68
CA GLY A 759 9.48 23.69 24.84
C GLY A 759 9.12 24.65 25.95
N ALA A 760 7.90 25.18 25.91
CA ALA A 760 7.29 25.95 26.98
C ALA A 760 5.80 25.56 27.11
N THR A 761 5.27 25.64 28.32
CA THR A 761 3.84 25.53 28.59
C THR A 761 3.18 26.89 28.52
N VAL A 762 1.90 26.92 28.15
CA VAL A 762 1.04 28.11 28.13
C VAL A 762 -0.33 27.77 28.74
N ASP A 763 -1.20 28.77 28.86
CA ASP A 763 -2.55 28.65 29.42
C ASP A 763 -2.60 28.08 30.85
N GLU A 764 -1.65 28.51 31.71
CA GLU A 764 -1.45 28.03 33.09
C GLU A 764 -1.06 26.54 33.17
N GLY A 765 -0.28 26.06 32.20
CA GLY A 765 0.17 24.66 32.17
C GLY A 765 -0.83 23.69 31.54
N LYS A 766 -1.79 24.17 30.73
CA LYS A 766 -2.79 23.33 30.04
C LYS A 766 -2.41 22.98 28.60
N THR A 767 -1.56 23.80 27.97
CA THR A 767 -1.15 23.69 26.57
C THR A 767 0.38 23.66 26.48
N VAL A 768 0.94 22.79 25.64
CA VAL A 768 2.38 22.68 25.38
C VAL A 768 2.71 23.20 23.98
N GLN A 769 3.74 24.05 23.90
CA GLN A 769 4.41 24.45 22.67
C GLN A 769 5.85 23.91 22.66
N MET A 770 6.16 23.02 21.73
CA MET A 770 7.43 22.27 21.70
C MET A 770 8.04 22.22 20.30
N ALA A 771 9.37 22.21 20.19
CA ALA A 771 10.10 22.00 18.94
C ALA A 771 10.93 20.71 18.98
N MET A 772 10.80 19.87 17.94
CA MET A 772 11.58 18.65 17.72
C MET A 772 12.48 18.81 16.49
N GLY A 773 13.78 18.55 16.66
CA GLY A 773 14.71 18.34 15.55
C GLY A 773 14.61 16.90 15.09
N VAL A 774 14.07 16.67 13.89
CA VAL A 774 13.86 15.35 13.31
C VAL A 774 15.12 14.92 12.57
N THR A 775 15.79 13.89 13.08
CA THR A 775 16.99 13.28 12.49
C THR A 775 16.65 12.15 11.51
N GLU A 776 15.49 11.51 11.66
CA GLU A 776 15.03 10.40 10.83
C GLU A 776 13.52 10.51 10.55
N SER A 777 13.07 10.16 9.34
CA SER A 777 11.63 10.08 9.02
C SER A 777 11.27 8.96 8.05
N LEU A 778 10.08 8.37 8.25
CA LEU A 778 9.63 7.20 7.46
C LEU A 778 8.10 7.12 7.39
N GLY A 779 7.54 7.27 6.20
CA GLY A 779 6.13 6.98 5.92
C GLY A 779 5.89 5.47 5.79
N ASN A 780 4.90 4.95 6.52
CA ASN A 780 4.62 3.51 6.59
C ASN A 780 3.25 3.13 6.00
N CYS A 781 3.05 1.83 5.78
CA CYS A 781 1.85 1.26 5.16
C CYS A 781 0.59 1.38 6.06
N PRO A 782 -0.63 1.39 5.48
CA PRO A 782 -1.89 1.56 6.23
C PRO A 782 -2.37 0.29 6.96
N LYS A 783 -1.60 -0.80 6.94
CA LYS A 783 -1.98 -2.08 7.57
C LYS A 783 -2.29 -1.92 9.06
N TYR A 784 -3.32 -2.64 9.50
CA TYR A 784 -3.78 -2.76 10.89
C TYR A 784 -4.32 -1.47 11.52
N LEU A 785 -4.64 -0.45 10.70
CA LEU A 785 -5.29 0.78 11.15
C LEU A 785 -6.80 0.70 11.01
N ASN A 786 -7.48 0.59 12.15
CA ASN A 786 -8.93 0.76 12.21
C ASN A 786 -9.27 2.24 12.11
N LYS A 787 -10.27 2.58 11.30
CA LYS A 787 -10.70 3.97 11.18
C LYS A 787 -11.35 4.43 12.46
N LYS A 788 -11.03 5.66 12.85
CA LYS A 788 -11.72 6.39 13.90
C LYS A 788 -11.84 7.84 13.46
N ASP A 789 -13.02 8.42 13.58
CA ASP A 789 -13.22 9.85 13.36
C ASP A 789 -12.89 10.58 14.67
N ILE A 790 -11.84 11.40 14.65
CA ILE A 790 -11.19 11.98 15.84
C ILE A 790 -11.72 13.39 16.08
N ILE A 791 -12.20 13.63 17.29
CA ILE A 791 -12.73 14.92 17.76
C ILE A 791 -11.92 15.41 18.98
N PRO A 792 -11.70 16.73 19.14
CA PRO A 792 -11.08 17.29 20.34
C PRO A 792 -11.89 16.99 21.61
N ASN A 793 -11.21 16.86 22.74
CA ASN A 793 -11.79 16.65 24.07
C ASN A 793 -11.18 17.63 25.08
N THR A 794 -12.00 18.20 25.97
CA THR A 794 -11.52 18.95 27.13
C THR A 794 -11.17 17.97 28.24
N MET A 795 -9.88 17.82 28.55
CA MET A 795 -9.39 16.88 29.56
C MET A 795 -9.79 17.30 30.97
N THR A 796 -10.11 16.32 31.81
CA THR A 796 -10.23 16.46 33.26
C THR A 796 -9.47 15.29 33.90
N PRO A 797 -8.12 15.30 33.87
CA PRO A 797 -7.32 14.12 34.18
C PRO A 797 -7.44 13.71 35.65
N GLU A 798 -7.79 12.45 35.89
CA GLU A 798 -7.90 11.83 37.22
C GLU A 798 -7.10 10.53 37.26
N LEU A 799 -6.08 10.44 38.13
CA LEU A 799 -5.29 9.24 38.32
C LEU A 799 -6.05 8.21 39.18
N VAL A 800 -6.40 7.07 38.57
CA VAL A 800 -7.16 5.99 39.22
C VAL A 800 -6.24 4.98 39.91
N SER A 801 -5.11 4.63 39.27
CA SER A 801 -4.07 3.78 39.85
C SER A 801 -2.70 4.06 39.22
N ASP A 802 -1.65 3.96 40.02
CA ASP A 802 -0.23 4.02 39.63
C ASP A 802 0.54 2.73 39.95
N LYS A 803 -0.18 1.62 40.20
CA LYS A 803 0.36 0.35 40.72
C LYS A 803 -0.20 -0.88 40.01
N LEU A 804 0.51 -2.00 40.20
CA LEU A 804 0.00 -3.34 39.97
C LEU A 804 -0.73 -3.84 41.25
N PRO A 805 -1.65 -4.81 41.15
CA PRO A 805 -2.19 -5.36 39.91
C PRO A 805 -3.13 -4.34 39.23
N LEU A 806 -3.37 -4.49 37.93
CA LEU A 806 -4.34 -3.64 37.22
C LEU A 806 -5.77 -3.87 37.73
N SER A 807 -6.49 -2.77 37.94
CA SER A 807 -7.92 -2.76 38.21
C SER A 807 -8.74 -3.32 37.03
N GLN A 808 -9.94 -3.85 37.29
CA GLN A 808 -10.81 -4.40 36.25
C GLN A 808 -11.07 -3.41 35.09
N GLU A 809 -11.31 -2.13 35.36
CA GLU A 809 -11.51 -1.10 34.31
C GLU A 809 -10.33 -1.03 33.32
N ALA A 810 -9.10 -1.22 33.79
CA ALA A 810 -7.89 -1.22 32.98
C ALA A 810 -7.69 -2.54 32.22
N LEU A 811 -8.16 -3.67 32.77
CA LEU A 811 -8.19 -4.96 32.08
C LEU A 811 -9.26 -4.96 30.97
N ASP A 812 -10.43 -4.40 31.24
CA ASP A 812 -11.52 -4.22 30.27
C ASP A 812 -11.07 -3.33 29.10
N LEU A 813 -10.28 -2.27 29.38
CA LEU A 813 -9.63 -1.47 28.34
C LEU A 813 -8.64 -2.28 27.50
N ILE A 814 -7.79 -3.12 28.11
CA ILE A 814 -6.87 -4.02 27.37
C ILE A 814 -7.67 -4.98 26.46
N ALA A 815 -8.77 -5.54 26.96
CA ALA A 815 -9.62 -6.45 26.19
C ALA A 815 -10.37 -5.73 25.05
N ALA A 816 -10.84 -4.51 25.28
CA ALA A 816 -11.53 -3.69 24.27
C ALA A 816 -10.59 -3.06 23.23
N ALA A 817 -9.30 -2.95 23.53
CA ALA A 817 -8.31 -2.28 22.68
C ALA A 817 -8.16 -2.97 21.31
N ASP A 818 -8.49 -2.23 20.25
CA ASP A 818 -8.25 -2.62 18.86
C ASP A 818 -6.91 -2.08 18.31
N MET A 819 -6.25 -1.19 19.06
CA MET A 819 -4.89 -0.73 18.83
C MET A 819 -4.23 -0.16 20.09
N PHE A 820 -2.89 -0.17 20.12
CA PHE A 820 -2.07 0.52 21.11
C PHE A 820 -0.83 1.14 20.45
N PHE A 821 -0.17 2.06 21.16
CA PHE A 821 1.12 2.63 20.73
C PHE A 821 2.24 2.18 21.67
N LEU A 822 3.46 2.09 21.13
CA LEU A 822 4.64 1.68 21.88
C LEU A 822 5.91 2.36 21.39
N SER A 823 6.84 2.56 22.32
CA SER A 823 8.14 3.21 22.09
C SER A 823 9.28 2.34 22.62
N SER A 824 10.41 2.34 21.92
CA SER A 824 11.61 1.59 22.30
C SER A 824 12.87 2.28 21.78
N THR A 825 14.06 1.82 22.19
CA THR A 825 15.33 2.41 21.75
C THR A 825 16.40 1.35 21.58
N ASN A 826 17.43 1.63 20.77
CA ASN A 826 18.67 0.87 20.72
C ASN A 826 19.82 1.54 21.53
N GLY A 827 19.51 2.61 22.28
CA GLY A 827 20.47 3.43 23.01
C GLY A 827 21.04 4.62 22.24
N VAL A 828 20.85 4.68 20.90
CA VAL A 828 21.31 5.79 20.04
C VAL A 828 20.13 6.50 19.38
N THR A 829 19.18 5.74 18.82
CA THR A 829 17.93 6.24 18.24
C THR A 829 16.71 5.67 18.94
N MET A 830 15.57 6.33 18.80
CA MET A 830 14.30 5.91 19.39
C MET A 830 13.29 5.54 18.29
N ASP A 831 12.49 4.53 18.55
CA ASP A 831 11.30 4.18 17.79
C ASP A 831 10.03 4.61 18.55
N THR A 832 9.01 5.05 17.83
CA THR A 832 7.62 5.07 18.29
C THR A 832 6.72 4.59 17.16
N ASN A 833 5.84 3.66 17.50
CA ASN A 833 5.07 2.88 16.55
C ASN A 833 3.71 2.52 17.16
N HIS A 834 2.89 1.80 16.41
CA HIS A 834 1.62 1.24 16.86
C HIS A 834 1.61 -0.28 16.70
N ARG A 835 0.63 -0.95 17.30
CA ARG A 835 0.10 -2.26 16.88
C ARG A 835 -1.42 -2.20 16.90
N GLY A 836 -2.07 -3.00 16.08
CA GLY A 836 -3.53 -3.01 15.96
C GLY A 836 -4.05 -4.32 15.35
N GLY A 837 -5.35 -4.50 15.45
CA GLY A 837 -6.05 -5.69 14.99
C GLY A 837 -7.54 -5.61 15.31
N SER A 838 -8.15 -6.76 15.54
CA SER A 838 -9.48 -6.85 16.16
C SER A 838 -9.36 -6.68 17.69
N PRO A 839 -10.40 -6.22 18.41
CA PRO A 839 -10.40 -6.19 19.88
C PRO A 839 -9.98 -7.54 20.49
N GLY A 840 -9.25 -7.51 21.61
CA GLY A 840 -8.71 -8.70 22.26
C GLY A 840 -7.53 -9.36 21.51
N PHE A 841 -6.83 -8.64 20.63
CA PHE A 841 -5.58 -9.15 20.04
C PHE A 841 -4.38 -9.10 21.00
N MET A 842 -4.42 -8.23 22.01
CA MET A 842 -3.53 -8.30 23.18
C MET A 842 -4.18 -9.21 24.23
N ARG A 843 -3.36 -10.00 24.92
CA ARG A 843 -3.77 -10.98 25.93
C ARG A 843 -3.01 -10.74 27.23
N VAL A 844 -3.67 -10.97 28.36
CA VAL A 844 -3.07 -10.91 29.71
C VAL A 844 -2.73 -12.34 30.13
N ILE A 845 -1.45 -12.63 30.38
CA ILE A 845 -0.99 -13.94 30.88
C ILE A 845 -1.09 -13.97 32.41
N LYS A 846 -0.75 -12.86 33.07
CA LYS A 846 -0.80 -12.68 34.54
C LYS A 846 -1.16 -11.25 34.90
N ASN A 847 -1.80 -11.08 36.06
CA ASN A 847 -2.05 -9.79 36.71
C ASN A 847 -2.07 -10.00 38.24
N GLU A 848 -0.88 -10.07 38.84
CA GLU A 848 -0.63 -10.27 40.27
C GLU A 848 0.05 -9.03 40.87
N ASP A 849 0.17 -8.95 42.20
CA ASP A 849 0.50 -7.70 42.93
C ASP A 849 1.80 -7.00 42.46
N ASP A 850 2.81 -7.76 42.04
CA ASP A 850 4.07 -7.27 41.46
C ASP A 850 4.35 -7.83 40.04
N GLU A 851 3.44 -8.59 39.42
CA GLU A 851 3.67 -9.28 38.14
C GLU A 851 2.50 -9.12 37.15
N LEU A 852 2.69 -8.25 36.16
CA LEU A 852 1.81 -8.12 34.99
C LEU A 852 2.56 -8.59 33.73
N GLU A 853 2.04 -9.66 33.10
CA GLU A 853 2.54 -10.14 31.82
C GLU A 853 1.49 -10.01 30.73
N LEU A 854 1.85 -9.27 29.67
CA LEU A 854 1.05 -9.08 28.47
C LEU A 854 1.69 -9.83 27.30
N ILE A 855 0.90 -10.27 26.32
CA ILE A 855 1.41 -10.81 25.06
C ILE A 855 0.54 -10.39 23.89
N TYR A 856 1.17 -10.18 22.73
CA TYR A 856 0.44 -10.00 21.48
C TYR A 856 1.17 -10.70 20.31
N PRO A 857 0.44 -11.20 19.30
CA PRO A 857 1.01 -11.74 18.06
C PRO A 857 1.52 -10.63 17.14
N GLU A 858 2.73 -10.76 16.60
CA GLU A 858 3.34 -9.77 15.70
C GLU A 858 3.03 -10.14 14.24
N PHE A 859 2.12 -9.40 13.62
CA PHE A 859 1.58 -9.69 12.29
C PHE A 859 2.49 -9.27 11.11
N SER A 860 2.08 -9.62 9.88
CA SER A 860 2.82 -9.45 8.62
C SER A 860 3.01 -7.98 8.17
N GLY A 861 3.85 -7.27 8.92
CA GLY A 861 4.29 -5.89 8.62
C GLY A 861 5.28 -5.79 7.46
N ASN A 862 5.80 -4.59 7.23
CA ASN A 862 6.70 -4.25 6.12
C ASN A 862 8.14 -4.82 6.21
N ARG A 863 8.39 -5.73 7.16
CA ARG A 863 9.67 -6.40 7.46
C ARG A 863 10.85 -5.49 7.81
N LEU A 864 10.63 -4.25 8.27
CA LEU A 864 11.73 -3.39 8.73
C LEU A 864 12.27 -3.89 10.07
N TYR A 865 11.34 -4.19 10.98
CA TYR A 865 11.57 -4.67 12.34
C TYR A 865 12.21 -3.69 13.34
N GLN A 866 12.41 -2.39 13.01
CA GLN A 866 12.85 -1.32 13.94
C GLN A 866 12.49 -1.55 15.42
N THR A 867 11.19 -1.70 15.74
CA THR A 867 10.70 -1.87 17.12
C THR A 867 11.21 -3.16 17.78
N LEU A 868 11.25 -4.28 17.04
CA LEU A 868 11.73 -5.59 17.51
C LEU A 868 13.27 -5.69 17.47
N GLY A 869 13.91 -4.94 16.57
CA GLY A 869 15.36 -4.79 16.50
C GLY A 869 15.89 -4.07 17.73
N ASN A 870 15.23 -2.97 18.13
CA ASN A 870 15.47 -2.34 19.42
C ASN A 870 15.39 -3.37 20.56
N PHE A 871 14.34 -4.18 20.65
CA PHE A 871 14.19 -5.23 21.68
C PHE A 871 15.30 -6.29 21.70
N LYS A 872 16.03 -6.51 20.59
CA LYS A 872 17.20 -7.42 20.56
C LYS A 872 18.49 -6.77 21.10
N VAL A 873 18.52 -5.45 21.29
CA VAL A 873 19.66 -4.68 21.83
C VAL A 873 19.36 -4.16 23.23
N ASN A 874 18.18 -3.58 23.43
CA ASN A 874 17.64 -3.12 24.70
C ASN A 874 16.15 -3.55 24.79
N PRO A 875 15.78 -4.46 25.71
CA PRO A 875 14.42 -5.00 25.78
C PRO A 875 13.39 -4.00 26.30
N LEU A 876 13.79 -2.83 26.82
CA LEU A 876 12.87 -1.89 27.46
C LEU A 876 11.83 -1.32 26.46
N VAL A 877 10.58 -1.22 26.93
CA VAL A 877 9.42 -0.79 26.13
C VAL A 877 8.47 0.08 26.95
N GLY A 878 8.04 1.18 26.34
CA GLY A 878 6.92 2.00 26.80
C GLY A 878 5.68 1.67 25.96
N LEU A 879 4.50 1.70 26.57
CA LEU A 879 3.22 1.51 25.89
C LEU A 879 2.19 2.54 26.34
N VAL A 880 1.23 2.82 25.47
CA VAL A 880 0.00 3.54 25.80
C VAL A 880 -1.20 2.92 25.09
N ILE A 881 -2.25 2.67 25.86
CA ILE A 881 -3.53 2.11 25.41
C ILE A 881 -4.60 3.18 25.65
N PRO A 882 -5.03 3.92 24.59
CA PRO A 882 -6.04 4.97 24.71
C PRO A 882 -7.46 4.43 24.51
N ASP A 883 -8.39 4.79 25.39
CA ASP A 883 -9.83 4.63 25.12
C ASP A 883 -10.36 5.84 24.35
N TYR A 884 -10.66 5.61 23.08
CA TYR A 884 -11.24 6.62 22.19
C TYR A 884 -12.68 7.02 22.58
N ASN A 885 -13.40 6.21 23.37
CA ASN A 885 -14.79 6.53 23.76
C ASN A 885 -14.83 7.52 24.93
N THR A 886 -14.04 7.27 25.98
CA THR A 886 -14.02 8.04 27.24
C THR A 886 -12.95 9.14 27.28
N ALA A 887 -11.89 9.04 26.47
CA ALA A 887 -10.61 9.75 26.64
C ALA A 887 -9.78 9.28 27.85
N ASP A 888 -10.08 8.11 28.41
CA ASP A 888 -9.27 7.45 29.43
C ASP A 888 -8.02 6.82 28.79
N VAL A 889 -6.96 6.62 29.58
CA VAL A 889 -5.67 6.14 29.07
C VAL A 889 -4.92 5.28 30.09
N LEU A 890 -4.39 4.16 29.62
CA LEU A 890 -3.48 3.30 30.36
C LEU A 890 -2.06 3.43 29.79
N TYR A 891 -1.16 4.01 30.58
CA TYR A 891 0.28 4.08 30.31
C TYR A 891 0.99 2.91 30.98
N LEU A 892 1.95 2.28 30.31
CA LEU A 892 2.75 1.17 30.86
C LEU A 892 4.23 1.34 30.47
N THR A 893 5.14 0.81 31.30
CA THR A 893 6.54 0.57 30.93
C THR A 893 7.01 -0.79 31.45
N GLY A 894 7.94 -1.42 30.73
CA GLY A 894 8.45 -2.75 31.08
C GLY A 894 9.53 -3.25 30.14
N SER A 895 9.65 -4.57 30.02
CA SER A 895 10.61 -5.25 29.14
C SER A 895 9.93 -6.26 28.21
N ALA A 896 10.24 -6.17 26.92
CA ALA A 896 9.72 -7.03 25.86
C ALA A 896 10.67 -8.21 25.53
N SER A 897 10.09 -9.37 25.26
CA SER A 897 10.75 -10.59 24.77
C SER A 897 10.12 -11.02 23.44
N VAL A 898 10.96 -11.10 22.40
CA VAL A 898 10.53 -11.49 21.03
C VAL A 898 10.62 -13.01 20.87
N LEU A 899 9.48 -13.68 20.95
CA LEU A 899 9.30 -15.14 20.86
C LEU A 899 9.13 -15.56 19.39
N VAL A 900 9.83 -16.62 18.96
CA VAL A 900 9.83 -17.03 17.54
C VAL A 900 9.58 -18.53 17.39
N GLY A 901 8.67 -18.90 16.47
CA GLY A 901 8.33 -20.29 16.19
C GLY A 901 7.69 -20.98 17.38
N GLU A 902 8.30 -22.08 17.83
CA GLU A 902 7.78 -22.94 18.92
C GLU A 902 7.54 -22.15 20.22
N GLU A 903 8.43 -21.21 20.55
CA GLU A 903 8.30 -20.30 21.69
C GLU A 903 7.00 -19.46 21.63
N ALA A 904 6.65 -18.96 20.45
CA ALA A 904 5.45 -18.14 20.25
C ALA A 904 4.18 -19.00 20.29
N SER A 905 4.23 -20.19 19.67
CA SER A 905 3.10 -21.15 19.70
C SER A 905 2.86 -21.76 21.07
N THR A 906 3.83 -21.74 21.98
CA THR A 906 3.69 -22.19 23.38
C THR A 906 2.75 -21.29 24.18
N TYR A 907 2.62 -20.01 23.82
CA TYR A 907 1.67 -19.08 24.45
C TYR A 907 0.41 -18.86 23.62
N LEU A 908 0.55 -18.58 22.31
CA LEU A 908 -0.55 -18.19 21.42
C LEU A 908 -0.76 -19.21 20.29
N ALA A 909 -1.97 -19.76 20.20
CA ALA A 909 -2.29 -20.80 19.23
C ALA A 909 -1.93 -20.40 17.78
N ARG A 910 -1.22 -21.28 17.06
CA ARG A 910 -0.80 -21.14 15.65
C ARG A 910 0.01 -19.85 15.34
N THR A 911 0.62 -19.22 16.35
CA THR A 911 1.35 -17.96 16.19
C THR A 911 2.85 -18.19 15.98
N LYS A 912 3.42 -17.65 14.90
CA LYS A 912 4.83 -17.85 14.51
C LYS A 912 5.81 -16.79 15.04
N LEU A 913 5.30 -15.65 15.47
CA LEU A 913 6.05 -14.52 16.02
C LEU A 913 5.16 -13.80 17.03
N ALA A 914 5.60 -13.69 18.26
CA ALA A 914 4.87 -13.00 19.33
C ALA A 914 5.83 -12.14 20.15
N VAL A 915 5.29 -11.13 20.83
CA VAL A 915 6.05 -10.34 21.79
C VAL A 915 5.35 -10.43 23.14
N LYS A 916 6.02 -11.08 24.11
CA LYS A 916 5.63 -11.04 25.53
C LYS A 916 6.25 -9.80 26.16
N ILE A 917 5.53 -9.14 27.06
CA ILE A 917 5.99 -7.95 27.77
C ILE A 917 5.70 -8.13 29.25
N THR A 918 6.75 -8.12 30.06
CA THR A 918 6.65 -8.06 31.52
C THR A 918 6.66 -6.59 31.92
N ILE A 919 5.58 -6.11 32.54
CA ILE A 919 5.38 -4.70 32.90
C ILE A 919 5.94 -4.44 34.31
N THR A 920 6.65 -3.32 34.48
CA THR A 920 7.27 -2.93 35.77
C THR A 920 6.65 -1.68 36.39
N ALA A 921 5.93 -0.86 35.62
CA ALA A 921 5.07 0.19 36.16
C ALA A 921 3.90 0.50 35.22
N ALA A 922 2.78 0.93 35.80
CA ALA A 922 1.53 1.25 35.11
C ALA A 922 0.93 2.56 35.67
N LYS A 923 0.18 3.30 34.84
CA LYS A 923 -0.67 4.42 35.28
C LYS A 923 -1.98 4.42 34.49
N PHE A 924 -3.10 4.34 35.18
CA PHE A 924 -4.43 4.46 34.58
C PHE A 924 -5.04 5.83 34.94
N VAL A 925 -5.35 6.64 33.92
CA VAL A 925 -5.81 8.03 34.05
C VAL A 925 -7.12 8.20 33.30
N LYS A 926 -8.17 8.63 34.00
CA LYS A 926 -9.47 8.96 33.41
C LYS A 926 -9.45 10.36 32.80
N SER A 927 -10.08 10.52 31.63
CA SER A 927 -10.12 11.72 30.81
C SER A 927 -8.76 12.42 30.58
N GLY A 928 -7.69 11.64 30.49
CA GLY A 928 -6.32 12.12 30.29
C GLY A 928 -5.98 12.55 28.85
N LEU A 929 -6.81 12.21 27.85
CA LEU A 929 -6.52 12.48 26.44
C LEU A 929 -7.22 13.74 25.91
N PRO A 930 -6.53 14.57 25.09
CA PRO A 930 -7.10 15.78 24.47
C PRO A 930 -8.03 15.48 23.28
N PHE A 931 -8.44 14.22 23.10
CA PHE A 931 -9.29 13.76 22.01
C PHE A 931 -10.21 12.60 22.42
N ARG A 932 -11.28 12.41 21.64
CA ARG A 932 -12.09 11.19 21.55
C ARG A 932 -12.17 10.74 20.10
N GLY A 933 -12.64 9.53 19.85
CA GLY A 933 -12.75 8.96 18.51
C GLY A 933 -13.95 8.04 18.34
N SER A 934 -14.83 8.34 17.38
CA SER A 934 -15.94 7.45 17.05
C SER A 934 -15.45 6.28 16.17
N ARG A 935 -15.97 5.07 16.38
CA ARG A 935 -15.50 3.85 15.70
C ARG A 935 -15.98 3.80 14.25
N GLY A 936 -15.03 3.76 13.31
CA GLY A 936 -15.27 3.54 11.89
C GLY A 936 -14.97 2.11 11.44
N GLU A 937 -14.63 1.97 10.15
CA GLU A 937 -14.29 0.70 9.50
C GLU A 937 -13.02 0.05 10.07
N TYR A 938 -13.11 -1.24 10.44
CA TYR A 938 -11.92 -2.07 10.69
C TYR A 938 -11.01 -2.13 9.46
N SER A 939 -9.69 -2.27 9.67
CA SER A 939 -8.75 -2.44 8.56
C SER A 939 -9.02 -3.78 7.86
N PRO A 940 -9.04 -3.84 6.52
CA PRO A 940 -9.27 -5.11 5.80
C PRO A 940 -8.13 -6.11 6.01
N TYR A 941 -6.97 -5.63 6.47
CA TYR A 941 -5.81 -6.43 6.86
C TYR A 941 -5.88 -6.95 8.30
N ASN A 942 -6.96 -6.70 9.06
CA ASN A 942 -7.08 -7.18 10.43
C ASN A 942 -7.12 -8.71 10.46
N PRO A 943 -6.22 -9.36 11.21
CA PRO A 943 -6.18 -10.81 11.31
C PRO A 943 -7.26 -11.35 12.25
N PRO A 944 -7.53 -12.67 12.19
CA PRO A 944 -8.23 -13.39 13.25
C PRO A 944 -7.56 -13.16 14.61
N VAL A 945 -8.37 -13.07 15.66
CA VAL A 945 -7.89 -13.00 17.05
C VAL A 945 -7.17 -14.31 17.40
N ARG A 946 -6.04 -14.20 18.10
CA ARG A 946 -5.29 -15.36 18.60
C ARG A 946 -5.43 -15.42 20.12
N HIS A 947 -5.85 -16.59 20.59
CA HIS A 947 -6.09 -16.89 22.00
C HIS A 947 -4.86 -17.51 22.66
N LEU A 948 -4.79 -17.38 23.98
CA LEU A 948 -3.81 -18.12 24.78
C LEU A 948 -4.13 -19.62 24.77
N LEU A 949 -3.11 -20.48 24.83
CA LEU A 949 -3.32 -21.92 25.07
C LEU A 949 -3.90 -22.23 26.46
N SER A 950 -4.00 -21.23 27.35
CA SER A 950 -4.69 -21.32 28.64
C SER A 950 -6.13 -20.75 28.62
N GLU A 951 -6.57 -20.15 27.51
CA GLU A 951 -7.94 -19.65 27.32
C GLU A 951 -8.85 -20.66 26.63
N HIS A 952 -8.31 -21.76 26.12
CA HIS A 952 -9.02 -22.85 25.47
C HIS A 952 -8.56 -24.17 26.09
N ASP A 953 -9.43 -25.18 26.11
CA ASP A 953 -9.07 -26.49 26.64
C ASP A 953 -7.92 -27.14 25.84
N ALA A 954 -7.15 -28.00 26.51
CA ALA A 954 -5.81 -28.45 26.10
C ALA A 954 -5.77 -29.42 24.89
N HIS A 955 -6.71 -29.30 23.95
CA HIS A 955 -6.92 -30.17 22.79
C HIS A 955 -6.62 -29.50 21.44
N ILE A 956 -6.05 -28.29 21.43
CA ILE A 956 -5.18 -27.87 20.31
C ILE A 956 -3.84 -28.58 20.54
N GLY A 957 -3.67 -29.74 19.90
CA GLY A 957 -2.48 -30.57 20.08
C GLY A 957 -1.18 -29.79 19.85
N VAL A 958 -0.24 -29.93 20.79
CA VAL A 958 1.18 -29.59 20.59
C VAL A 958 1.64 -30.23 19.28
N ALA A 959 2.35 -29.49 18.43
CA ALA A 959 2.65 -29.88 17.04
C ALA A 959 3.31 -31.27 16.93
N SER A 960 2.49 -32.30 16.75
CA SER A 960 2.83 -33.68 17.14
C SER A 960 3.53 -34.47 16.03
N SER A 961 4.70 -33.96 15.62
CA SER A 961 5.63 -34.55 14.65
C SER A 961 5.12 -34.68 13.21
N LYS A 962 6.05 -34.61 12.25
CA LYS A 962 5.80 -34.70 10.79
C LYS A 962 5.50 -36.14 10.32
N ALA A 963 4.67 -36.86 11.08
CA ALA A 963 4.51 -38.31 10.96
C ALA A 963 3.26 -38.73 10.19
N VAL A 964 2.21 -37.90 10.11
CA VAL A 964 0.91 -38.24 9.50
C VAL A 964 0.58 -37.25 8.37
N THR A 965 0.23 -37.77 7.20
CA THR A 965 -0.28 -36.99 6.06
C THR A 965 -1.66 -37.47 5.64
N ALA A 966 -2.46 -36.56 5.11
CA ALA A 966 -3.79 -36.82 4.56
C ALA A 966 -3.78 -36.59 3.05
N SER A 967 -4.06 -37.62 2.25
CA SER A 967 -4.10 -37.55 0.79
C SER A 967 -5.54 -37.46 0.29
N LEU A 968 -5.88 -36.42 -0.49
CA LEU A 968 -7.26 -36.21 -0.97
C LEU A 968 -7.64 -37.20 -2.08
N THR A 969 -8.43 -38.23 -1.76
CA THR A 969 -8.82 -39.30 -2.69
C THR A 969 -10.17 -39.04 -3.39
N LYS A 970 -11.13 -38.39 -2.72
CA LYS A 970 -12.49 -38.17 -3.26
C LYS A 970 -13.02 -36.78 -2.95
N ARG A 971 -13.85 -36.25 -3.87
CA ARG A 971 -14.72 -35.08 -3.64
C ARG A 971 -16.13 -35.39 -4.12
N GLU A 972 -17.12 -35.14 -3.27
CA GLU A 972 -18.55 -35.21 -3.57
C GLU A 972 -19.14 -33.79 -3.44
N ILE A 973 -19.71 -33.25 -4.51
CA ILE A 973 -20.38 -31.94 -4.47
C ILE A 973 -21.82 -32.17 -4.02
N LEU A 974 -22.17 -31.74 -2.81
CA LEU A 974 -23.52 -31.97 -2.25
C LEU A 974 -24.47 -30.81 -2.57
N THR A 975 -23.98 -29.57 -2.49
CA THR A 975 -24.76 -28.35 -2.78
C THR A 975 -23.92 -27.34 -3.56
N PRO A 976 -24.50 -26.24 -4.09
CA PRO A 976 -23.74 -25.13 -4.66
C PRO A 976 -22.72 -24.52 -3.68
N SER A 977 -22.88 -24.73 -2.38
CA SER A 977 -22.03 -24.17 -1.33
C SER A 977 -21.36 -25.20 -0.40
N ILE A 978 -21.73 -26.49 -0.45
CA ILE A 978 -21.22 -27.54 0.46
C ILE A 978 -20.67 -28.73 -0.34
N ASP A 979 -19.50 -29.22 0.09
CA ASP A 979 -18.80 -30.37 -0.47
C ASP A 979 -18.41 -31.36 0.64
N ARG A 980 -18.30 -32.64 0.29
CA ARG A 980 -17.64 -33.66 1.12
C ARG A 980 -16.31 -34.07 0.49
N PHE A 981 -15.28 -34.19 1.30
CA PHE A 981 -13.93 -34.57 0.90
C PHE A 981 -13.50 -35.80 1.69
N THR A 982 -13.01 -36.83 0.98
CA THR A 982 -12.44 -38.04 1.59
C THR A 982 -10.93 -37.96 1.52
N PHE A 983 -10.25 -38.15 2.66
CA PHE A 983 -8.81 -38.26 2.74
C PHE A 983 -8.39 -39.64 3.23
N GLU A 984 -7.39 -40.22 2.57
CA GLU A 984 -6.67 -41.40 3.07
C GLU A 984 -5.49 -40.93 3.94
N LEU A 985 -5.39 -41.46 5.16
CA LEU A 985 -4.34 -41.12 6.11
C LEU A 985 -3.17 -42.08 5.98
N SER A 986 -1.99 -41.52 5.68
CA SER A 986 -0.72 -42.25 5.63
C SER A 986 0.17 -41.84 6.79
N SER A 987 0.95 -42.76 7.35
CA SER A 987 1.88 -42.44 8.43
C SER A 987 3.07 -43.40 8.50
N THR A 988 4.19 -42.89 9.00
CA THR A 988 5.37 -43.68 9.41
C THR A 988 5.27 -44.19 10.85
N GLN A 989 4.25 -43.77 11.60
CA GLN A 989 3.96 -44.15 12.98
C GLN A 989 2.53 -44.69 13.11
N PRO A 990 2.13 -45.28 14.26
CA PRO A 990 0.74 -45.61 14.51
C PRO A 990 -0.12 -44.33 14.53
N ILE A 991 -1.11 -44.24 13.63
CA ILE A 991 -2.09 -43.15 13.63
C ILE A 991 -2.88 -43.22 14.94
N ALA A 992 -2.93 -42.10 15.67
CA ALA A 992 -3.69 -42.01 16.91
C ALA A 992 -5.18 -42.30 16.66
N GLN A 993 -5.79 -43.12 17.52
CA GLN A 993 -7.21 -43.41 17.44
C GLN A 993 -8.02 -42.14 17.78
N TRP A 994 -8.93 -41.77 16.90
CA TRP A 994 -9.89 -40.68 17.09
C TRP A 994 -11.29 -41.24 17.35
N HIS A 995 -12.15 -40.41 17.94
CA HIS A 995 -13.51 -40.77 18.32
C HIS A 995 -14.55 -39.95 17.53
N ALA A 996 -15.73 -40.53 17.32
CA ALA A 996 -16.84 -39.84 16.68
C ALA A 996 -17.17 -38.52 17.40
N GLY A 997 -17.36 -37.44 16.61
CA GLY A 997 -17.54 -36.07 17.10
C GLY A 997 -16.27 -35.21 17.10
N GLN A 998 -15.07 -35.80 17.06
CA GLN A 998 -13.81 -35.04 17.04
C GLN A 998 -13.53 -34.34 15.69
N TYR A 999 -12.71 -33.29 15.74
CA TYR A 999 -12.16 -32.62 14.57
C TYR A 999 -10.76 -33.11 14.21
N ILE A 1000 -10.40 -32.98 12.94
CA ILE A 1000 -9.03 -33.11 12.42
C ILE A 1000 -8.48 -31.72 12.10
N THR A 1001 -7.20 -31.49 12.40
CA THR A 1001 -6.45 -30.27 12.06
C THR A 1001 -5.51 -30.55 10.90
N LEU A 1002 -5.69 -29.82 9.80
CA LEU A 1002 -4.92 -29.96 8.55
C LEU A 1002 -4.16 -28.67 8.22
N ASP A 1003 -2.91 -28.78 7.80
CA ASP A 1003 -2.08 -27.66 7.33
C ASP A 1003 -2.05 -27.58 5.80
N PHE A 1004 -2.55 -26.46 5.24
CA PHE A 1004 -2.50 -26.16 3.81
C PHE A 1004 -1.49 -25.03 3.47
N GLU A 1005 -0.69 -24.54 4.41
CA GLU A 1005 0.32 -23.50 4.14
C GLU A 1005 1.29 -23.90 3.00
N PRO A 1006 1.81 -25.14 2.92
CA PRO A 1006 2.73 -25.53 1.85
C PRO A 1006 2.14 -25.40 0.43
N GLU A 1007 0.82 -25.52 0.29
CA GLU A 1007 0.09 -25.49 -0.98
C GLU A 1007 -0.48 -24.11 -1.33
N LEU A 1008 -0.78 -23.28 -0.33
CA LEU A 1008 -1.46 -21.98 -0.50
C LEU A 1008 -0.59 -20.75 -0.24
N SER A 1009 0.52 -20.91 0.48
CA SER A 1009 1.39 -19.80 0.82
C SER A 1009 2.20 -19.34 -0.39
N ASN A 1010 1.76 -18.25 -1.01
CA ASN A 1010 2.50 -17.51 -2.04
C ASN A 1010 3.77 -16.81 -1.50
N GLY A 1011 4.23 -17.17 -0.30
CA GLY A 1011 5.26 -16.48 0.45
C GLY A 1011 4.80 -15.11 0.94
N TYR A 1012 5.77 -14.23 1.22
CA TYR A 1012 5.47 -12.87 1.69
C TYR A 1012 5.18 -11.93 0.52
N SER A 1013 3.99 -11.33 0.54
CA SER A 1013 3.76 -10.01 -0.07
C SER A 1013 3.75 -8.93 1.01
N HIS A 1014 4.03 -7.68 0.62
CA HIS A 1014 3.87 -6.53 1.51
C HIS A 1014 2.40 -6.10 1.64
N MET A 1015 1.65 -6.13 0.54
CA MET A 1015 0.24 -5.77 0.42
C MET A 1015 -0.45 -6.77 -0.51
N ALA A 1016 -1.74 -6.99 -0.33
CA ALA A 1016 -2.59 -7.77 -1.22
C ALA A 1016 -3.96 -7.10 -1.14
N ASP A 1017 -4.20 -6.12 -2.02
CA ASP A 1017 -5.41 -5.30 -1.97
C ASP A 1017 -6.63 -6.03 -2.60
N ASP A 1018 -6.37 -7.17 -3.25
CA ASP A 1018 -7.32 -8.13 -3.83
C ASP A 1018 -7.75 -9.23 -2.83
N ASP A 1019 -6.82 -9.77 -2.04
CA ASP A 1019 -7.12 -10.58 -0.84
C ASP A 1019 -6.30 -10.12 0.38
N PRO A 1020 -6.80 -9.12 1.13
CA PRO A 1020 -6.12 -8.60 2.32
C PRO A 1020 -5.96 -9.60 3.48
N GLN A 1021 -6.77 -10.67 3.52
CA GLN A 1021 -6.78 -11.65 4.60
C GLN A 1021 -5.70 -12.72 4.42
N SER A 1022 -5.44 -13.13 3.17
CA SER A 1022 -4.37 -14.07 2.78
C SER A 1022 -2.99 -13.81 3.40
N LEU A 1023 -2.72 -12.55 3.77
CA LEU A 1023 -1.46 -12.08 4.38
C LEU A 1023 -1.26 -12.43 5.85
N ASN A 1024 -2.33 -12.81 6.55
CA ASN A 1024 -2.29 -13.24 7.96
C ASN A 1024 -3.02 -14.57 8.19
N ASP A 1025 -3.54 -15.20 7.12
CA ASP A 1025 -4.03 -16.56 7.15
C ASP A 1025 -2.86 -17.52 7.43
N ASP A 1026 -3.08 -18.48 8.32
CA ASP A 1026 -2.12 -19.56 8.57
C ASP A 1026 -2.33 -20.75 7.62
N TYR A 1027 -3.44 -20.75 6.87
CA TYR A 1027 -3.95 -21.85 6.03
C TYR A 1027 -4.17 -23.17 6.78
N VAL A 1028 -4.05 -23.18 8.11
CA VAL A 1028 -4.36 -24.32 8.97
C VAL A 1028 -5.85 -24.30 9.25
N ARG A 1029 -6.55 -25.41 9.05
CA ARG A 1029 -7.99 -25.51 9.31
C ARG A 1029 -8.37 -26.76 10.09
N THR A 1030 -9.30 -26.53 11.02
CA THR A 1030 -9.95 -27.52 11.86
C THR A 1030 -11.31 -27.88 11.24
N PHE A 1031 -11.52 -29.16 10.95
CA PHE A 1031 -12.76 -29.66 10.37
C PHE A 1031 -13.27 -30.83 11.21
N THR A 1032 -14.54 -30.82 11.62
CA THR A 1032 -15.15 -31.99 12.27
C THR A 1032 -15.08 -33.19 11.34
N VAL A 1033 -14.62 -34.33 11.84
CA VAL A 1033 -14.69 -35.58 11.09
C VAL A 1033 -16.16 -36.01 11.02
N SER A 1034 -16.63 -36.25 9.80
CA SER A 1034 -18.04 -36.56 9.49
C SER A 1034 -18.27 -38.02 9.09
N SER A 1035 -17.21 -38.84 9.05
CA SER A 1035 -17.26 -40.30 9.00
C SER A 1035 -17.23 -40.91 10.40
N SER A 1036 -17.72 -42.14 10.53
CA SER A 1036 -17.54 -42.98 11.72
C SER A 1036 -16.07 -43.46 11.84
N PRO A 1037 -15.52 -43.66 13.05
CA PRO A 1037 -14.14 -44.13 13.27
C PRO A 1037 -13.85 -45.60 12.91
N ASP A 1038 -14.79 -46.30 12.24
CA ASP A 1038 -14.64 -47.71 11.84
C ASP A 1038 -13.42 -47.97 10.94
N ASN A 1039 -13.00 -46.97 10.16
CA ASN A 1039 -11.78 -47.01 9.35
C ASN A 1039 -10.82 -45.88 9.75
N ILE A 1040 -9.88 -46.16 10.66
CA ILE A 1040 -8.89 -45.20 11.15
C ILE A 1040 -8.02 -44.62 10.00
N LYS A 1041 -7.93 -45.30 8.83
CA LYS A 1041 -7.19 -44.81 7.66
C LYS A 1041 -7.98 -43.89 6.73
N GLU A 1042 -9.30 -43.75 6.88
CA GLU A 1042 -10.10 -42.87 6.02
C GLU A 1042 -10.89 -41.87 6.87
N VAL A 1043 -10.71 -40.58 6.59
CA VAL A 1043 -11.49 -39.51 7.22
C VAL A 1043 -12.26 -38.72 6.17
N GLN A 1044 -13.54 -38.50 6.41
CA GLN A 1044 -14.40 -37.70 5.55
C GLN A 1044 -14.77 -36.40 6.26
N ILE A 1045 -14.47 -35.25 5.64
CA ILE A 1045 -14.91 -33.94 6.13
C ILE A 1045 -16.01 -33.39 5.22
N THR A 1046 -17.05 -32.80 5.79
CA THR A 1046 -18.15 -32.17 5.03
C THR A 1046 -18.15 -30.68 5.34
N ALA A 1047 -17.73 -29.85 4.38
CA ALA A 1047 -17.40 -28.44 4.61
C ALA A 1047 -18.16 -27.50 3.68
N ARG A 1048 -18.47 -26.30 4.17
CA ARG A 1048 -19.00 -25.20 3.35
C ARG A 1048 -17.84 -24.48 2.66
N LYS A 1049 -18.01 -24.12 1.39
CA LYS A 1049 -17.09 -23.29 0.62
C LYS A 1049 -17.04 -21.86 1.20
N HIS A 1050 -16.06 -21.64 2.07
CA HIS A 1050 -15.76 -20.40 2.78
C HIS A 1050 -14.24 -20.24 2.94
N GLY A 1051 -13.69 -19.10 2.54
CA GLY A 1051 -12.24 -18.83 2.57
C GLY A 1051 -11.40 -19.59 1.51
N PRO A 1052 -10.06 -19.44 1.55
CA PRO A 1052 -9.17 -19.96 0.52
C PRO A 1052 -9.05 -21.49 0.54
N VAL A 1053 -8.88 -22.12 1.71
CA VAL A 1053 -8.66 -23.57 1.87
C VAL A 1053 -9.79 -24.41 1.24
N THR A 1054 -11.05 -24.13 1.61
CA THR A 1054 -12.20 -24.90 1.09
C THR A 1054 -12.46 -24.57 -0.39
N THR A 1055 -12.13 -23.36 -0.86
CA THR A 1055 -12.20 -22.99 -2.27
C THR A 1055 -11.13 -23.73 -3.09
N TYR A 1056 -9.91 -23.87 -2.58
CA TYR A 1056 -8.85 -24.68 -3.17
C TYR A 1056 -9.28 -26.16 -3.24
N LEU A 1057 -9.75 -26.75 -2.14
CA LEU A 1057 -10.27 -28.12 -2.12
C LEU A 1057 -11.41 -28.35 -3.14
N ARG A 1058 -12.38 -27.43 -3.26
CA ARG A 1058 -13.46 -27.51 -4.26
C ARG A 1058 -12.96 -27.38 -5.70
N ASN A 1059 -11.91 -26.58 -5.93
CA ASN A 1059 -11.33 -26.35 -7.26
C ASN A 1059 -10.22 -27.35 -7.63
N HIS A 1060 -9.69 -28.12 -6.68
CA HIS A 1060 -8.54 -29.00 -6.89
C HIS A 1060 -8.81 -30.06 -7.95
N LYS A 1061 -7.75 -30.48 -8.65
CA LYS A 1061 -7.82 -31.52 -9.68
C LYS A 1061 -7.38 -32.85 -9.09
N LEU A 1062 -8.33 -33.75 -8.80
CA LEU A 1062 -8.09 -35.10 -8.26
C LEU A 1062 -7.16 -36.02 -9.09
N ARG A 1063 -6.64 -35.55 -10.24
CA ARG A 1063 -5.56 -36.21 -11.00
C ARG A 1063 -4.15 -35.78 -10.57
N VAL A 1064 -4.06 -34.76 -9.73
CA VAL A 1064 -2.84 -34.28 -9.07
C VAL A 1064 -2.96 -34.70 -7.61
N PRO A 1065 -2.01 -35.48 -7.06
CA PRO A 1065 -2.04 -35.82 -5.65
C PRO A 1065 -1.98 -34.53 -4.82
N LEU A 1066 -2.72 -34.52 -3.70
CA LEU A 1066 -2.71 -33.46 -2.72
C LEU A 1066 -2.53 -34.13 -1.37
N GLU A 1067 -1.34 -33.99 -0.80
CA GLU A 1067 -0.96 -34.52 0.50
C GLU A 1067 -0.75 -33.34 1.45
N VAL A 1068 -1.48 -33.31 2.56
CA VAL A 1068 -1.41 -32.24 3.57
C VAL A 1068 -1.01 -32.79 4.94
N GLU A 1069 -0.29 -32.00 5.73
CA GLU A 1069 0.21 -32.43 7.05
C GLU A 1069 -0.95 -32.43 8.07
N VAL A 1070 -1.08 -33.51 8.85
CA VAL A 1070 -2.10 -33.65 9.89
C VAL A 1070 -1.47 -33.24 11.22
N LEU A 1071 -1.88 -32.09 11.77
CA LEU A 1071 -1.34 -31.57 13.03
C LEU A 1071 -1.91 -32.31 14.25
N GLY A 1072 -3.08 -32.96 14.12
CA GLY A 1072 -3.68 -33.80 15.14
C GLY A 1072 -5.21 -33.85 15.09
N PHE A 1073 -5.79 -34.64 16.00
CA PHE A 1073 -7.22 -34.68 16.28
C PHE A 1073 -7.53 -34.01 17.63
N GLY A 1074 -8.72 -33.43 17.78
CA GLY A 1074 -9.18 -32.78 19.02
C GLY A 1074 -10.70 -32.63 19.09
N GLY A 1075 -11.19 -31.91 20.10
CA GLY A 1075 -12.62 -31.76 20.40
C GLY A 1075 -12.97 -32.34 21.76
N GLU A 1076 -13.96 -31.74 22.44
CA GLU A 1076 -14.28 -32.06 23.83
C GLU A 1076 -14.89 -33.45 24.00
N GLU A 1077 -14.45 -34.20 25.02
CA GLU A 1077 -15.18 -35.41 25.44
C GLU A 1077 -16.60 -35.07 25.93
N GLY A 1078 -16.79 -33.86 26.47
CA GLY A 1078 -18.07 -33.33 26.90
C GLY A 1078 -19.10 -33.20 25.76
N PHE A 1079 -18.66 -33.03 24.50
CA PHE A 1079 -19.52 -32.84 23.34
C PHE A 1079 -19.96 -34.17 22.67
N ARG A 1080 -19.44 -35.31 23.14
CA ARG A 1080 -19.94 -36.63 22.72
C ARG A 1080 -21.34 -36.89 23.29
N ILE A 1081 -22.22 -37.42 22.47
CA ILE A 1081 -23.61 -37.75 22.82
C ILE A 1081 -23.61 -39.06 23.63
N PRO A 1082 -24.13 -39.08 24.88
CA PRO A 1082 -24.15 -40.29 25.70
C PRO A 1082 -24.94 -41.44 25.05
N LEU A 1083 -24.33 -42.63 25.01
CA LEU A 1083 -24.93 -43.83 24.40
C LEU A 1083 -25.82 -44.63 25.36
N GLU A 1084 -26.38 -43.98 26.38
CA GLU A 1084 -27.18 -44.58 27.44
C GLU A 1084 -28.68 -44.61 27.05
N PRO A 1085 -29.32 -45.79 26.88
CA PRO A 1085 -30.71 -45.87 26.43
C PRO A 1085 -31.75 -45.32 27.44
N GLN A 1086 -31.35 -45.16 28.71
CA GLN A 1086 -32.17 -44.57 29.78
C GLN A 1086 -31.56 -43.28 30.35
N GLY A 1087 -30.58 -42.69 29.65
CA GLY A 1087 -29.87 -41.49 30.08
C GLY A 1087 -30.65 -40.18 29.83
N HIS A 1088 -29.95 -39.06 30.05
CA HIS A 1088 -30.47 -37.72 29.75
C HIS A 1088 -30.86 -37.57 28.27
N ARG A 1089 -32.04 -36.99 28.00
CA ARG A 1089 -32.47 -36.71 26.62
C ARG A 1089 -31.50 -35.73 25.96
N SER A 1090 -30.85 -36.17 24.90
CA SER A 1090 -29.82 -35.40 24.20
C SER A 1090 -30.43 -34.63 23.04
N ILE A 1091 -30.33 -33.30 23.07
CA ILE A 1091 -30.97 -32.41 22.10
C ILE A 1091 -29.89 -31.65 21.35
N PHE A 1092 -29.71 -31.96 20.08
CA PHE A 1092 -28.69 -31.32 19.24
C PHE A 1092 -29.32 -30.20 18.40
N ILE A 1093 -28.71 -29.02 18.43
CA ILE A 1093 -29.14 -27.85 17.65
C ILE A 1093 -28.05 -27.51 16.63
N ALA A 1094 -28.32 -27.81 15.37
CA ALA A 1094 -27.38 -27.69 14.26
C ALA A 1094 -27.77 -26.56 13.29
N ALA A 1095 -26.79 -25.91 12.66
CA ALA A 1095 -27.04 -25.00 11.54
C ALA A 1095 -26.07 -25.22 10.38
N GLY A 1096 -26.59 -25.39 9.16
CA GLY A 1096 -25.76 -25.64 7.98
C GLY A 1096 -24.93 -26.91 8.13
N VAL A 1097 -23.60 -26.77 8.01
CA VAL A 1097 -22.64 -27.88 8.18
C VAL A 1097 -22.39 -28.27 9.63
N GLY A 1098 -22.90 -27.54 10.63
CA GLY A 1098 -22.83 -27.93 12.05
C GLY A 1098 -23.58 -29.22 12.41
N ILE A 1099 -24.11 -29.94 11.42
CA ILE A 1099 -24.56 -31.32 11.55
C ILE A 1099 -23.39 -32.32 11.64
N THR A 1100 -22.18 -31.95 11.20
CA THR A 1100 -21.03 -32.87 11.09
C THR A 1100 -20.66 -33.65 12.38
N PRO A 1101 -20.75 -33.09 13.61
CA PRO A 1101 -20.49 -33.87 14.82
C PRO A 1101 -21.49 -35.02 15.00
N VAL A 1102 -22.74 -34.83 14.56
CA VAL A 1102 -23.79 -35.86 14.60
C VAL A 1102 -23.56 -36.90 13.51
N LEU A 1103 -23.08 -36.53 12.32
CA LEU A 1103 -22.86 -37.49 11.22
C LEU A 1103 -21.91 -38.64 11.60
N ALA A 1104 -20.83 -38.33 12.32
CA ALA A 1104 -19.90 -39.36 12.82
C ALA A 1104 -20.49 -40.22 13.95
N GLN A 1105 -21.41 -39.67 14.75
CA GLN A 1105 -22.01 -40.34 15.91
C GLN A 1105 -23.31 -41.09 15.58
N ALA A 1106 -23.97 -40.76 14.45
CA ALA A 1106 -25.29 -41.26 14.09
C ALA A 1106 -25.42 -42.79 14.06
N PRO A 1107 -24.43 -43.58 13.56
CA PRO A 1107 -24.52 -45.04 13.60
C PRO A 1107 -24.66 -45.58 15.03
N ALA A 1108 -23.87 -45.06 15.97
CA ALA A 1108 -23.91 -45.46 17.38
C ALA A 1108 -25.20 -45.00 18.08
N ILE A 1109 -25.64 -43.76 17.82
CA ILE A 1109 -26.90 -43.20 18.36
C ILE A 1109 -28.10 -44.06 17.96
N LEU A 1110 -28.16 -44.46 16.69
CA LEU A 1110 -29.24 -45.29 16.13
C LEU A 1110 -29.15 -46.74 16.64
N GLN A 1111 -27.95 -47.32 16.70
CA GLN A 1111 -27.73 -48.68 17.20
C GLN A 1111 -28.10 -48.83 18.69
N HIS A 1112 -27.76 -47.84 19.52
CA HIS A 1112 -28.04 -47.85 20.96
C HIS A 1112 -29.45 -47.33 21.31
N GLN A 1113 -30.24 -46.89 20.33
CA GLN A 1113 -31.59 -46.33 20.54
C GLN A 1113 -31.61 -45.19 21.57
N VAL A 1114 -30.61 -44.32 21.52
CA VAL A 1114 -30.41 -43.22 22.47
C VAL A 1114 -31.62 -42.25 22.43
N PRO A 1115 -32.08 -41.71 23.57
CA PRO A 1115 -33.12 -40.68 23.62
C PRO A 1115 -32.61 -39.34 23.03
N PHE A 1116 -32.56 -39.28 21.70
CA PHE A 1116 -31.97 -38.21 20.90
C PHE A 1116 -33.04 -37.37 20.17
N THR A 1117 -32.75 -36.10 19.91
CA THR A 1117 -33.60 -35.23 19.08
C THR A 1117 -32.75 -34.15 18.41
N LEU A 1118 -32.91 -34.00 17.09
CA LEU A 1118 -32.14 -33.04 16.27
C LEU A 1118 -33.03 -31.89 15.80
N LEU A 1119 -32.63 -30.65 16.11
CA LEU A 1119 -33.21 -29.42 15.58
C LEU A 1119 -32.19 -28.80 14.60
N TRP A 1120 -32.39 -28.99 13.29
CA TRP A 1120 -31.42 -28.60 12.27
C TRP A 1120 -31.95 -27.46 11.40
N THR A 1121 -31.20 -26.36 11.29
CA THR A 1121 -31.55 -25.23 10.41
C THR A 1121 -30.74 -25.24 9.13
N LEU A 1122 -31.41 -25.25 7.97
CA LEU A 1122 -30.83 -25.15 6.64
C LEU A 1122 -31.40 -23.97 5.84
N ARG A 1123 -30.69 -23.63 4.76
CA ARG A 1123 -31.26 -22.85 3.64
C ARG A 1123 -31.86 -23.80 2.61
N TYR A 1124 -32.85 -23.34 1.85
CA TYR A 1124 -33.45 -24.12 0.77
C TYR A 1124 -32.39 -24.63 -0.24
N GLU A 1125 -31.41 -23.79 -0.59
CA GLU A 1125 -30.28 -24.13 -1.47
C GLU A 1125 -29.35 -25.25 -0.96
N ASP A 1126 -29.39 -25.55 0.34
CA ASP A 1126 -28.57 -26.59 0.98
C ASP A 1126 -29.39 -27.85 1.35
N LEU A 1127 -30.69 -27.93 1.03
CA LEU A 1127 -31.53 -29.11 1.31
C LEU A 1127 -30.97 -30.45 0.81
N PRO A 1128 -30.25 -30.56 -0.33
CA PRO A 1128 -29.67 -31.84 -0.75
C PRO A 1128 -28.68 -32.46 0.26
N LEU A 1129 -28.10 -31.66 1.17
CA LEU A 1129 -27.32 -32.18 2.30
C LEU A 1129 -28.18 -32.99 3.27
N ALA A 1130 -29.44 -32.60 3.49
CA ALA A 1130 -30.38 -33.37 4.30
C ALA A 1130 -30.78 -34.68 3.62
N SER A 1131 -31.09 -34.66 2.32
CA SER A 1131 -31.39 -35.86 1.55
C SER A 1131 -30.24 -36.89 1.56
N ASP A 1132 -28.99 -36.46 1.32
CA ASP A 1132 -27.80 -37.33 1.44
C ASP A 1132 -27.59 -37.84 2.88
N THR A 1133 -27.80 -36.98 3.89
CA THR A 1133 -27.68 -37.33 5.31
C THR A 1133 -28.67 -38.43 5.72
N PHE A 1134 -29.94 -38.29 5.34
CA PHE A 1134 -31.00 -39.26 5.67
C PHE A 1134 -30.88 -40.55 4.86
N PHE A 1135 -30.43 -40.48 3.60
CA PHE A 1135 -30.15 -41.66 2.78
C PHE A 1135 -29.00 -42.50 3.36
N ARG A 1136 -27.94 -41.86 3.87
CA ARG A 1136 -26.78 -42.56 4.47
C ARG A 1136 -27.03 -43.03 5.91
N ASN A 1137 -27.97 -42.42 6.64
CA ASN A 1137 -28.30 -42.76 8.02
C ASN A 1137 -29.80 -43.08 8.18
N PRO A 1138 -30.26 -44.26 7.71
CA PRO A 1138 -31.67 -44.65 7.83
C PRO A 1138 -32.16 -44.58 9.28
N GLY A 1139 -33.27 -43.85 9.49
CA GLY A 1139 -33.85 -43.60 10.81
C GLY A 1139 -33.50 -42.24 11.42
N LEU A 1140 -32.37 -41.60 11.06
CA LEU A 1140 -32.02 -40.28 11.61
C LEU A 1140 -33.08 -39.20 11.28
N ALA A 1141 -33.73 -39.32 10.13
CA ALA A 1141 -34.82 -38.43 9.71
C ALA A 1141 -35.97 -38.36 10.74
N SER A 1142 -36.40 -39.48 11.31
CA SER A 1142 -37.53 -39.50 12.27
C SER A 1142 -37.23 -38.80 13.59
N LEU A 1143 -35.94 -38.63 13.91
CA LEU A 1143 -35.45 -37.88 15.07
C LEU A 1143 -35.21 -36.39 14.77
N THR A 1144 -35.45 -35.95 13.52
CA THR A 1144 -35.08 -34.63 13.00
C THR A 1144 -36.28 -33.70 12.79
N THR A 1145 -36.21 -32.50 13.36
CA THR A 1145 -36.99 -31.33 12.90
C THR A 1145 -36.09 -30.43 12.05
N LEU A 1146 -36.50 -30.17 10.82
CA LEU A 1146 -35.72 -29.41 9.83
C LEU A 1146 -36.33 -28.02 9.60
N PHE A 1147 -35.65 -26.98 10.05
CA PHE A 1147 -36.03 -25.58 9.88
C PHE A 1147 -35.45 -25.04 8.56
N VAL A 1148 -36.32 -24.71 7.60
CA VAL A 1148 -35.92 -24.33 6.23
C VAL A 1148 -36.09 -22.84 6.02
N THR A 1149 -35.06 -22.20 5.45
CA THR A 1149 -34.96 -20.75 5.29
C THR A 1149 -34.65 -20.33 3.84
N GLY A 1150 -35.13 -19.16 3.42
CA GLY A 1150 -35.08 -18.69 2.02
C GLY A 1150 -36.43 -18.86 1.31
N GLN A 1151 -36.51 -18.44 0.05
CA GLN A 1151 -37.68 -18.67 -0.80
C GLN A 1151 -37.49 -19.96 -1.62
N PRO A 1152 -38.48 -20.87 -1.64
CA PRO A 1152 -38.43 -22.08 -2.46
C PRO A 1152 -39.04 -21.82 -3.85
N ASP A 1153 -38.24 -21.97 -4.92
CA ASP A 1153 -38.77 -21.93 -6.31
C ASP A 1153 -39.58 -23.20 -6.65
N LYS A 1154 -39.46 -24.26 -5.86
CA LYS A 1154 -40.15 -25.56 -6.00
C LYS A 1154 -40.38 -26.23 -4.64
N GLY A 1155 -41.34 -27.16 -4.57
CA GLY A 1155 -41.59 -27.98 -3.36
C GLY A 1155 -40.74 -29.24 -3.23
N GLU A 1156 -40.31 -29.81 -4.36
CA GLU A 1156 -39.82 -31.19 -4.55
C GLU A 1156 -38.80 -31.68 -3.49
N LEU A 1157 -37.87 -30.83 -3.04
CA LEU A 1157 -36.84 -31.16 -2.04
C LEU A 1157 -37.34 -31.17 -0.60
N VAL A 1158 -38.37 -30.38 -0.28
CA VAL A 1158 -39.01 -30.47 1.04
C VAL A 1158 -39.87 -31.72 1.11
N ASP A 1159 -40.61 -32.00 0.04
CA ASP A 1159 -41.44 -33.20 -0.07
C ASP A 1159 -40.58 -34.48 -0.01
N GLU A 1160 -39.29 -34.42 -0.36
CA GLU A 1160 -38.31 -35.50 -0.14
C GLU A 1160 -37.92 -35.67 1.34
N ALA A 1161 -37.58 -34.59 2.04
CA ALA A 1161 -37.26 -34.64 3.46
C ALA A 1161 -38.46 -35.10 4.33
N GLU A 1162 -39.68 -34.69 3.97
CA GLU A 1162 -40.92 -35.17 4.60
C GLU A 1162 -41.16 -36.66 4.30
N ARG A 1163 -40.93 -37.14 3.06
CA ARG A 1163 -40.99 -38.58 2.71
C ARG A 1163 -39.92 -39.43 3.39
N ALA A 1164 -38.76 -38.86 3.71
CA ALA A 1164 -37.73 -39.53 4.52
C ALA A 1164 -38.14 -39.69 6.00
N GLY A 1165 -39.20 -38.99 6.44
CA GLY A 1165 -39.73 -39.05 7.81
C GLY A 1165 -39.33 -37.87 8.71
N ALA A 1166 -38.69 -36.83 8.17
CA ALA A 1166 -38.31 -35.65 8.95
C ALA A 1166 -39.45 -34.62 9.05
N ARG A 1167 -39.60 -33.98 10.22
CA ARG A 1167 -40.59 -32.91 10.43
C ARG A 1167 -40.05 -31.59 9.87
N VAL A 1168 -40.52 -31.17 8.70
CA VAL A 1168 -40.06 -29.92 8.08
C VAL A 1168 -40.88 -28.71 8.54
N VAL A 1169 -40.19 -27.61 8.86
CA VAL A 1169 -40.76 -26.34 9.33
C VAL A 1169 -40.24 -25.20 8.45
N LYS A 1170 -41.13 -24.57 7.68
CA LYS A 1170 -40.78 -23.56 6.64
C LYS A 1170 -40.54 -22.15 7.21
N ARG A 1171 -39.76 -22.06 8.30
CA ARG A 1171 -39.30 -20.81 8.95
C ARG A 1171 -37.97 -21.02 9.69
N ARG A 1172 -37.37 -19.93 10.18
CA ARG A 1172 -36.26 -19.99 11.16
C ARG A 1172 -36.73 -20.62 12.48
N ILE A 1173 -35.80 -21.26 13.20
CA ILE A 1173 -35.97 -21.65 14.60
C ILE A 1173 -36.16 -20.40 15.50
N SER A 1174 -36.88 -20.58 16.59
CA SER A 1174 -37.28 -19.55 17.57
C SER A 1174 -37.24 -20.12 18.99
N ALA A 1175 -37.31 -19.26 20.01
CA ALA A 1175 -37.30 -19.69 21.41
C ALA A 1175 -38.43 -20.70 21.73
N ASP A 1176 -39.63 -20.48 21.19
CA ASP A 1176 -40.82 -21.32 21.38
C ASP A 1176 -40.59 -22.79 20.95
N ASP A 1177 -39.73 -23.03 19.95
CA ASP A 1177 -39.37 -24.38 19.50
C ASP A 1177 -38.57 -25.16 20.55
N ILE A 1178 -37.84 -24.44 21.39
CA ILE A 1178 -36.88 -24.95 22.38
C ILE A 1178 -37.52 -25.00 23.77
N GLU A 1179 -38.40 -24.05 24.09
CA GLU A 1179 -39.12 -23.94 25.38
C GLU A 1179 -39.82 -25.26 25.75
N SER A 1180 -40.38 -25.95 24.76
CA SER A 1180 -41.04 -27.25 24.92
C SER A 1180 -40.16 -28.40 25.45
N PHE A 1181 -38.83 -28.22 25.47
CA PHE A 1181 -37.86 -29.21 25.94
C PHE A 1181 -37.19 -28.85 27.28
N LYS A 1182 -37.37 -27.61 27.77
CA LYS A 1182 -36.76 -27.15 29.03
C LYS A 1182 -37.26 -27.94 30.24
N GLY A 1183 -36.42 -28.07 31.26
CA GLY A 1183 -36.72 -28.81 32.48
C GLY A 1183 -36.91 -30.33 32.34
N GLN A 1184 -36.93 -30.90 31.12
CA GLN A 1184 -37.14 -32.34 30.87
C GLN A 1184 -35.89 -33.21 31.17
N ASN A 1185 -35.05 -32.80 32.13
CA ASN A 1185 -33.77 -33.43 32.46
C ASN A 1185 -32.86 -33.62 31.21
N ALA A 1186 -32.96 -32.70 30.24
CA ALA A 1186 -32.29 -32.76 28.96
C ALA A 1186 -30.84 -32.23 29.01
N ARG A 1187 -30.07 -32.54 27.98
CA ARG A 1187 -28.74 -31.96 27.72
C ARG A 1187 -28.72 -31.40 26.29
N PHE A 1188 -28.42 -30.12 26.16
CA PHE A 1188 -28.38 -29.42 24.89
C PHE A 1188 -26.96 -29.42 24.32
N PHE A 1189 -26.83 -29.69 23.03
CA PHE A 1189 -25.57 -29.70 22.28
C PHE A 1189 -25.71 -28.74 21.09
N LEU A 1190 -24.89 -27.69 21.02
CA LEU A 1190 -25.01 -26.65 19.99
C LEU A 1190 -23.83 -26.68 19.02
N CYS A 1191 -24.10 -26.69 17.72
CA CYS A 1191 -23.10 -26.42 16.68
C CYS A 1191 -23.74 -25.56 15.58
N THR A 1192 -23.59 -24.24 15.72
CA THR A 1192 -24.26 -23.24 14.87
C THR A 1192 -23.35 -22.06 14.58
N ALA A 1193 -23.71 -21.22 13.60
CA ALA A 1193 -22.97 -19.98 13.34
C ALA A 1193 -23.10 -18.97 14.51
N PRO A 1194 -22.09 -18.15 14.81
CA PRO A 1194 -22.05 -17.31 16.02
C PRO A 1194 -23.29 -16.45 16.29
N ALA A 1195 -23.93 -15.91 15.24
CA ALA A 1195 -25.15 -15.09 15.38
C ALA A 1195 -26.40 -15.89 15.82
N LEU A 1196 -26.41 -17.22 15.65
CA LEU A 1196 -27.43 -18.11 16.22
C LEU A 1196 -26.97 -18.68 17.57
N LEU A 1197 -25.67 -18.95 17.74
CA LEU A 1197 -25.11 -19.40 19.02
C LEU A 1197 -25.40 -18.38 20.13
N SER A 1198 -25.11 -17.10 19.90
CA SER A 1198 -25.40 -16.03 20.87
C SER A 1198 -26.90 -15.83 21.18
N ALA A 1199 -27.78 -16.16 20.22
CA ALA A 1199 -29.22 -16.18 20.48
C ALA A 1199 -29.61 -17.40 21.33
N LEU A 1200 -29.03 -18.57 21.06
CA LEU A 1200 -29.25 -19.81 21.81
C LEU A 1200 -28.77 -19.72 23.26
N GLU A 1201 -27.63 -19.08 23.53
CA GLU A 1201 -27.15 -18.79 24.89
C GLU A 1201 -28.20 -18.01 25.71
N GLY A 1202 -28.79 -16.96 25.10
CA GLY A 1202 -29.86 -16.19 25.71
C GLY A 1202 -31.19 -16.96 25.86
N TRP A 1203 -31.47 -17.92 24.98
CA TRP A 1203 -32.68 -18.75 25.04
C TRP A 1203 -32.57 -19.92 26.03
N LEU A 1204 -31.37 -20.47 26.23
CA LEU A 1204 -31.08 -21.64 27.08
C LEU A 1204 -30.50 -21.28 28.46
N TYR A 1205 -30.63 -20.01 28.89
CA TYR A 1205 -30.16 -19.56 30.19
C TYR A 1205 -30.70 -20.41 31.34
N GLY A 1206 -29.80 -21.08 32.07
CA GLY A 1206 -30.11 -21.98 33.20
C GLY A 1206 -30.16 -23.48 32.85
N GLU A 1207 -30.09 -23.86 31.57
CA GLU A 1207 -30.09 -25.26 31.14
C GLU A 1207 -28.69 -25.88 31.04
N LYS A 1208 -28.61 -27.22 30.97
CA LYS A 1208 -27.35 -27.94 30.73
C LYS A 1208 -26.96 -27.89 29.25
N VAL A 1209 -26.19 -26.88 28.87
CA VAL A 1209 -25.69 -26.67 27.50
C VAL A 1209 -24.22 -27.10 27.36
N VAL A 1210 -23.88 -27.70 26.22
CA VAL A 1210 -22.53 -27.86 25.69
C VAL A 1210 -22.52 -27.28 24.26
N TRP A 1211 -21.45 -26.64 23.84
CA TRP A 1211 -21.36 -26.05 22.50
C TRP A 1211 -19.94 -26.09 21.96
N GLU A 1212 -19.81 -26.19 20.63
CA GLU A 1212 -18.56 -25.96 19.92
C GLU A 1212 -18.76 -24.81 18.92
N ASP A 1213 -17.94 -23.76 19.01
CA ASP A 1213 -17.90 -22.69 18.00
C ASP A 1213 -16.87 -23.04 16.91
N PHE A 1214 -17.29 -22.84 15.65
CA PHE A 1214 -16.48 -23.05 14.45
C PHE A 1214 -16.34 -21.74 13.65
N GLY A 1215 -16.35 -20.59 14.32
CA GLY A 1215 -16.27 -19.24 13.74
C GLY A 1215 -14.92 -18.82 13.13
N TYR A 1216 -14.00 -19.75 12.85
CA TYR A 1216 -12.61 -19.54 12.41
C TYR A 1216 -12.33 -19.80 10.91
#